data_AF-A0A1Y1YVL0-F1
#
_entry.id   AF-A0A1Y1YVL0-F1
#
_cell.length_a   1.000
_cell.length_b   1.000
_cell.length_c   1.000
_cell.angle_alpha   90.00
_cell.angle_beta   90.00
_cell.angle_gamma   90.00
#
_symmetry.space_group_name_H-M   'P 1'
#
loop_
_entity.id
_entity.type
_entity.pdbx_description
1 polymer ?
#
loop_
_entity_poly.entity_id
_entity_poly.type
_entity_poly.pdbx_seq_one_letter_code
_entity_poly.pdbx_strand_id
1 'polypeptide(L)'
;AVYAKRDFTLEPKVLSRNISLWKEGHDQRKPSIRINAVRYLLAHLKYQDEFAKAEILSNTIVVRALFDHLHADPPFLVLEILDVMSNHVFLDKAIPRRVKSRILTGKTLSHIASLYRYQPPEDSLDSDRKTPDIAAHEFLCLVCTSPACGVMLPSTGFYAPAGEGDDGDAMMEDAAEQSMEFGFDPAEDLDGHTRIRNVILAEFIQSLRPYASTLQQELLIAIFTASPELVANYFLHKESFHYDPKLTSTWVGYSAFLYQTIEIPVPTYLGGKQGYREYPPPVSAMIQSILPQPLNQQVLTRCLNHSSDLVNFFAIRVIIVAFNKLRAVLSALHSASVAKPSSMWEHASKRLVTEFCQRCPQIKAVILAFRRPAFQKDLMREGITRLLRLYYEVTPQLALQEKFDVSIPLCNALVQAEKATEAPEDKAFRVIELEHWIQIATQSASMRWWQKNKSLQHSPFMTLLKLLAASPNAELYVGIKELLVSVLQDHDMLQMETHPDGLDVIIASLGASCGCSAPSPLVLDFLDDCCSRFIKGPIKYFDDYDAVSAKLPPGSSLGPMSPLVMTLLEQWPFKGGKSEKGNPAEPIAHWLSKLLYLLKLVGEDETVLGLVRDSFVASADKAYQDVLRDCFLWKMSKEKAKEALKSATSADFSGSERSSTSPNPPQRTQEPKKIGTVIDLELPPEEDEKHAGLNRWRKKDLEECIDDGDIGELLLCLCSKHAEIRLQAAVNIRQLIANIEANKDQEFTQLRLLLGETLETVERNGNDGPLPYVGGVFAARAVNILADPTHVLFGKVNKFLLKRPYWFVDNIPRYFGRNIVRNDPEQDDSYHKEVDWFLDYVIDCLRTSADMEIFRIKNIFEGLLSYYESPSCAITGKEKILRLLFRAAAVGGSTTLITRCGIVSWIQMRLANADYRHEMLTSLAIRVYDTSDKEKVGEWSSGIIGGIIAQWAKSGGQSI
;
A
#
# COMPACT_ATOMS: atom_id res chain seq x y z
N ALA A 1 -28.76 41.02 50.85
CA ALA A 1 -28.36 41.44 52.22
C ALA A 1 -27.08 40.75 52.71
N VAL A 2 -26.99 39.41 52.71
CA VAL A 2 -25.81 38.68 53.19
C VAL A 2 -24.58 38.87 52.28
N TYR A 3 -24.73 38.69 50.97
CA TYR A 3 -23.64 38.90 50.00
C TYR A 3 -23.10 40.35 50.00
N ALA A 4 -23.93 41.35 50.33
CA ALA A 4 -23.48 42.74 50.47
C ALA A 4 -22.49 42.96 51.62
N LYS A 5 -22.36 42.01 52.55
CA LYS A 5 -21.33 41.97 53.60
C LYS A 5 -20.26 40.89 53.33
N ARG A 6 -19.99 40.59 52.06
CA ARG A 6 -19.03 39.55 51.62
C ARG A 6 -17.66 39.68 52.27
N ASP A 7 -17.20 40.89 52.54
CA ASP A 7 -15.89 41.15 53.17
C ASP A 7 -15.77 40.52 54.56
N PHE A 8 -16.89 40.31 55.26
CA PHE A 8 -16.95 39.64 56.57
C PHE A 8 -17.44 38.19 56.47
N THR A 9 -18.41 37.92 55.59
CA THR A 9 -19.08 36.60 55.56
C THR A 9 -18.43 35.60 54.59
N LEU A 10 -17.64 36.07 53.63
CA LEU A 10 -16.92 35.29 52.64
C LEU A 10 -15.41 35.55 52.72
N GLU A 11 -14.91 35.99 53.89
CA GLU A 11 -13.49 36.22 54.11
C GLU A 11 -12.71 34.92 53.79
N PRO A 12 -11.83 34.93 52.77
CA PRO A 12 -11.29 33.70 52.19
C PRO A 12 -10.55 32.80 53.16
N LYS A 13 -9.78 33.40 54.08
CA LYS A 13 -8.98 32.67 55.07
C LYS A 13 -9.86 31.97 56.10
N VAL A 14 -10.89 32.66 56.59
CA VAL A 14 -11.82 32.13 57.60
C VAL A 14 -12.71 31.06 56.98
N LEU A 15 -13.25 31.32 55.79
CA LEU A 15 -14.11 30.38 55.07
C LEU A 15 -13.34 29.11 54.68
N SER A 16 -12.15 29.24 54.08
CA SER A 16 -11.29 28.11 53.74
C SER A 16 -10.94 27.29 54.98
N ARG A 17 -10.54 27.95 56.08
CA ARG A 17 -10.28 27.26 57.35
C ARG A 17 -11.50 26.46 57.80
N ASN A 18 -12.69 27.07 57.82
CA ASN A 18 -13.91 26.40 58.28
C ASN A 18 -14.34 25.24 57.38
N ILE A 19 -14.11 25.35 56.07
CA ILE A 19 -14.29 24.24 55.12
C ILE A 19 -13.28 23.12 55.43
N SER A 20 -12.02 23.43 55.72
CA SER A 20 -10.99 22.44 56.06
C SER A 20 -11.09 21.84 57.47
N LEU A 21 -11.96 22.35 58.35
CA LEU A 21 -12.11 21.85 59.72
C LEU A 21 -12.87 20.52 59.75
N TRP A 22 -12.14 19.42 59.62
CA TRP A 22 -12.60 18.08 59.90
C TRP A 22 -12.22 17.68 61.33
N LYS A 23 -13.19 17.20 62.13
CA LYS A 23 -12.93 16.59 63.45
C LYS A 23 -13.30 15.12 63.38
N GLU A 24 -12.36 14.25 63.74
CA GLU A 24 -12.65 12.88 64.13
C GLU A 24 -13.34 12.90 65.51
N GLY A 25 -14.61 12.51 65.56
CA GLY A 25 -15.30 12.23 66.81
C GLY A 25 -16.50 13.13 67.17
N HIS A 26 -17.63 12.44 67.33
CA HIS A 26 -18.86 12.76 68.08
C HIS A 26 -20.02 13.54 67.43
N ASP A 27 -21.21 12.93 67.63
CA ASP A 27 -22.60 13.30 67.36
C ASP A 27 -23.07 13.42 65.89
N GLN A 28 -23.72 12.33 65.41
CA GLN A 28 -24.48 12.28 64.15
C GLN A 28 -25.65 13.29 64.07
N ARG A 29 -25.98 14.00 65.17
CA ARG A 29 -27.14 14.91 65.25
C ARG A 29 -26.82 16.41 65.12
N LYS A 30 -25.54 16.81 65.10
CA LYS A 30 -25.14 18.21 64.89
C LYS A 30 -24.35 18.34 63.59
N PRO A 31 -24.75 19.22 62.65
CA PRO A 31 -23.98 19.40 61.42
C PRO A 31 -22.59 19.94 61.75
N SER A 32 -21.56 19.27 61.24
CA SER A 32 -20.17 19.68 61.44
C SER A 32 -19.92 21.09 60.90
N ILE A 33 -18.88 21.75 61.42
CA ILE A 33 -18.47 23.09 60.95
C ILE A 33 -18.21 23.05 59.43
N ARG A 34 -17.58 21.97 58.93
CA ARG A 34 -17.38 21.72 57.49
C ARG A 34 -18.70 21.60 56.74
N ILE A 35 -19.66 20.78 57.17
CA ILE A 35 -20.96 20.61 56.49
C ILE A 35 -21.67 21.96 56.32
N ASN A 36 -21.72 22.76 57.39
CA ASN A 36 -22.38 24.07 57.34
C ASN A 36 -21.62 25.07 56.46
N ALA A 37 -20.29 25.11 56.55
CA ALA A 37 -19.47 26.01 55.75
C ALA A 37 -19.54 25.67 54.25
N VAL A 38 -19.55 24.38 53.90
CA VAL A 38 -19.74 23.90 52.53
C VAL A 38 -21.12 24.26 52.02
N ARG A 39 -22.20 23.92 52.74
CA ARG A 39 -23.57 24.28 52.32
C ARG A 39 -23.77 25.78 52.19
N TYR A 40 -23.15 26.57 53.05
CA TYR A 40 -23.14 28.02 52.94
C TYR A 40 -22.50 28.48 51.62
N LEU A 41 -21.35 27.93 51.25
CA LEU A 41 -20.72 28.19 49.95
C LEU A 41 -21.61 27.73 48.77
N LEU A 42 -22.14 26.51 48.83
CA LEU A 42 -22.98 25.94 47.77
C LEU A 42 -24.27 26.76 47.57
N ALA A 43 -24.87 27.28 48.63
CA ALA A 43 -26.06 28.14 48.54
C ALA A 43 -25.76 29.44 47.76
N HIS A 44 -24.58 30.04 47.96
CA HIS A 44 -24.17 31.20 47.16
C HIS A 44 -23.97 30.84 45.68
N LEU A 45 -23.41 29.67 45.39
CA LEU A 45 -23.25 29.21 43.99
C LEU A 45 -24.59 28.88 43.30
N LYS A 46 -25.60 28.41 44.05
CA LYS A 46 -26.96 28.13 43.53
C LYS A 46 -27.73 29.41 43.18
N TYR A 47 -27.71 30.40 44.07
CA TYR A 47 -28.71 31.48 44.04
C TYR A 47 -28.17 32.89 43.74
N GLN A 48 -26.86 33.12 43.75
CA GLN A 48 -26.30 34.44 43.42
C GLN A 48 -26.25 34.68 41.90
N ASP A 49 -26.04 35.94 41.52
CA ASP A 49 -25.85 36.38 40.14
C ASP A 49 -24.46 36.01 39.60
N GLU A 50 -24.29 36.06 38.28
CA GLU A 50 -23.08 35.64 37.57
C GLU A 50 -21.81 36.30 38.10
N PHE A 51 -21.86 37.63 38.32
CA PHE A 51 -20.71 38.40 38.79
C PHE A 51 -20.28 37.93 40.19
N ALA A 52 -21.24 37.73 41.09
CA ALA A 52 -20.98 37.26 42.44
C ALA A 52 -20.42 35.84 42.46
N LYS A 53 -20.96 34.92 41.66
CA LYS A 53 -20.41 33.57 41.51
C LYS A 53 -18.97 33.61 41.01
N ALA A 54 -18.69 34.41 39.97
CA ALA A 54 -17.34 34.53 39.40
C ALA A 54 -16.32 35.11 40.40
N GLU A 55 -16.73 36.07 41.24
CA GLU A 55 -15.89 36.65 42.30
C GLU A 55 -15.55 35.60 43.38
N ILE A 56 -16.55 34.85 43.84
CA ILE A 56 -16.37 33.79 44.85
C ILE A 56 -15.44 32.69 44.31
N LEU A 57 -15.68 32.22 43.08
CA LEU A 57 -14.91 31.16 42.43
C LEU A 57 -13.48 31.58 42.05
N SER A 58 -13.23 32.89 41.91
CA SER A 58 -11.89 33.42 41.68
C SER A 58 -10.96 33.19 42.88
N ASN A 59 -11.52 32.90 44.06
CA ASN A 59 -10.73 32.56 45.24
C ASN A 59 -10.30 31.09 45.26
N THR A 60 -9.10 30.82 44.76
CA THR A 60 -8.55 29.47 44.63
C THR A 60 -8.37 28.74 45.97
N ILE A 61 -8.16 29.47 47.07
CA ILE A 61 -7.94 28.88 48.41
C ILE A 61 -9.23 28.27 48.95
N VAL A 62 -10.35 28.99 48.81
CA VAL A 62 -11.68 28.52 49.21
C VAL A 62 -12.12 27.33 48.37
N VAL A 63 -11.94 27.44 47.05
CA VAL A 63 -12.32 26.38 46.10
C VAL A 63 -11.49 25.12 46.32
N ARG A 64 -10.17 25.24 46.54
CA ARG A 64 -9.32 24.09 46.82
C ARG A 64 -9.71 23.37 48.11
N ALA A 65 -10.00 24.11 49.18
CA ALA A 65 -10.41 23.55 50.47
C ALA A 65 -11.72 22.72 50.37
N LEU A 66 -12.58 23.04 49.40
CA LEU A 66 -13.78 22.26 49.11
C LEU A 66 -13.43 20.81 48.71
N PHE A 67 -12.46 20.64 47.81
CA PHE A 67 -12.11 19.34 47.22
C PHE A 67 -11.09 18.51 48.04
N ASP A 68 -10.25 19.14 48.86
CA ASP A 68 -9.13 18.47 49.57
C ASP A 68 -9.54 17.33 50.52
N HIS A 69 -10.77 17.34 51.06
CA HIS A 69 -11.24 16.34 52.03
C HIS A 69 -12.49 15.57 51.57
N LEU A 70 -12.77 15.52 50.26
CA LEU A 70 -13.97 14.86 49.73
C LEU A 70 -14.13 13.40 50.17
N HIS A 71 -13.03 12.65 50.27
CA HIS A 71 -13.08 11.23 50.65
C HIS A 71 -13.53 11.00 52.11
N ALA A 72 -13.49 12.04 52.94
CA ALA A 72 -13.92 12.00 54.34
C ALA A 72 -15.34 12.57 54.56
N ASP A 73 -15.96 13.13 53.51
CA ASP A 73 -17.30 13.72 53.59
C ASP A 73 -18.39 12.64 53.53
N PRO A 74 -19.57 12.88 54.16
CA PRO A 74 -20.68 11.96 54.08
C PRO A 74 -21.29 11.92 52.66
N PRO A 75 -21.91 10.80 52.24
CA PRO A 75 -22.37 10.61 50.85
C PRO A 75 -23.28 11.73 50.34
N PHE A 76 -24.24 12.19 51.15
CA PHE A 76 -25.16 13.25 50.75
C PHE A 76 -24.45 14.58 50.45
N LEU A 77 -23.35 14.89 51.16
CA LEU A 77 -22.63 16.15 50.98
C LEU A 77 -21.78 16.08 49.71
N VAL A 78 -21.13 14.94 49.46
CA VAL A 78 -20.37 14.71 48.22
C VAL A 78 -21.28 14.87 46.99
N LEU A 79 -22.46 14.25 47.00
CA LEU A 79 -23.45 14.38 45.93
C LEU A 79 -23.89 15.84 45.76
N GLU A 80 -24.16 16.56 46.86
CA GLU A 80 -24.56 17.98 46.82
C GLU A 80 -23.45 18.86 46.24
N ILE A 81 -22.18 18.61 46.59
CA ILE A 81 -21.02 19.34 46.05
C ILE A 81 -20.91 19.12 44.55
N LEU A 82 -20.90 17.85 44.11
CA LEU A 82 -20.71 17.50 42.69
C LEU A 82 -21.87 18.00 41.82
N ASP A 83 -23.11 17.90 42.30
CA ASP A 83 -24.30 18.40 41.61
C ASP A 83 -24.26 19.91 41.41
N VAL A 84 -23.93 20.67 42.47
CA VAL A 84 -23.86 22.13 42.40
C VAL A 84 -22.74 22.61 41.49
N MET A 85 -21.56 22.00 41.63
CA MET A 85 -20.43 22.34 40.78
C MET A 85 -20.74 22.00 39.30
N SER A 86 -21.45 20.91 39.03
CA SER A 86 -21.87 20.56 37.66
C SER A 86 -22.87 21.57 37.09
N ASN A 87 -24.02 21.71 37.74
CA ASN A 87 -25.19 22.43 37.19
C ASN A 87 -25.09 23.95 37.31
N HIS A 88 -24.50 24.45 38.39
CA HIS A 88 -24.46 25.88 38.69
C HIS A 88 -23.09 26.54 38.48
N VAL A 89 -22.05 25.75 38.15
CA VAL A 89 -20.71 26.27 37.84
C VAL A 89 -20.23 25.88 36.44
N PHE A 90 -20.03 24.58 36.16
CA PHE A 90 -19.41 24.16 34.90
C PHE A 90 -20.36 24.23 33.69
N LEU A 91 -21.62 23.84 33.86
CA LEU A 91 -22.65 23.93 32.81
C LEU A 91 -23.22 25.36 32.65
N ASP A 92 -23.03 26.23 33.65
CA ASP A 92 -23.47 27.62 33.59
C ASP A 92 -22.63 28.40 32.56
N LYS A 93 -23.21 28.71 31.40
CA LYS A 93 -22.54 29.41 30.30
C LYS A 93 -22.17 30.86 30.65
N ALA A 94 -22.80 31.42 31.67
CA ALA A 94 -22.55 32.79 32.13
C ALA A 94 -21.13 32.91 32.72
N ILE A 95 -20.67 31.88 33.46
CA ILE A 95 -19.35 31.94 34.11
C ILE A 95 -18.22 31.83 33.07
N PRO A 96 -17.25 32.78 33.04
CA PRO A 96 -16.16 32.75 32.09
C PRO A 96 -15.25 31.52 32.22
N ARG A 97 -14.82 30.96 31.09
CA ARG A 97 -13.91 29.78 31.02
C ARG A 97 -12.64 29.95 31.85
N ARG A 98 -12.06 31.16 31.89
CA ARG A 98 -10.84 31.47 32.67
C ARG A 98 -11.01 31.24 34.18
N VAL A 99 -12.23 31.39 34.69
CA VAL A 99 -12.54 31.16 36.11
C VAL A 99 -12.67 29.67 36.33
N LYS A 100 -13.38 28.96 35.45
CA LYS A 100 -13.56 27.50 35.49
C LYS A 100 -12.23 26.73 35.42
N SER A 101 -11.32 27.13 34.53
CA SER A 101 -10.03 26.45 34.37
C SER A 101 -9.10 26.57 35.59
N ARG A 102 -9.27 27.61 36.42
CA ARG A 102 -8.50 27.78 37.68
C ARG A 102 -8.98 26.90 38.82
N ILE A 103 -10.22 26.41 38.76
CA ILE A 103 -10.82 25.57 39.81
C ILE A 103 -10.21 24.16 39.78
N LEU A 104 -10.00 23.63 38.57
CA LEU A 104 -9.68 22.23 38.36
C LEU A 104 -8.22 22.06 37.94
N THR A 105 -7.40 21.76 38.94
CA THR A 105 -5.98 21.41 38.78
C THR A 105 -5.80 19.89 38.77
N GLY A 106 -4.63 19.39 38.34
CA GLY A 106 -4.33 17.96 38.38
C GLY A 106 -4.56 17.35 39.76
N LYS A 107 -4.17 18.05 40.83
CA LYS A 107 -4.42 17.67 42.22
C LYS A 107 -5.91 17.61 42.58
N THR A 108 -6.69 18.63 42.17
CA THR A 108 -8.14 18.65 42.39
C THR A 108 -8.82 17.45 41.73
N LEU A 109 -8.44 17.15 40.48
CA LEU A 109 -8.97 16.00 39.74
C LEU A 109 -8.58 14.68 40.42
N SER A 110 -7.33 14.54 40.90
CA SER A 110 -6.90 13.37 41.67
C SER A 110 -7.66 13.21 43.00
N HIS A 111 -7.99 14.31 43.70
CA HIS A 111 -8.82 14.25 44.91
C HIS A 111 -10.25 13.79 44.60
N ILE A 112 -10.85 14.25 43.50
CA ILE A 112 -12.17 13.75 43.07
C ILE A 112 -12.08 12.28 42.66
N ALA A 113 -11.04 11.88 41.90
CA ALA A 113 -10.82 10.50 41.49
C ALA A 113 -10.54 9.55 42.67
N SER A 114 -10.13 10.07 43.84
CA SER A 114 -10.00 9.25 45.06
C SER A 114 -11.33 8.64 45.49
N LEU A 115 -12.47 9.26 45.14
CA LEU A 115 -13.82 8.77 45.45
C LEU A 115 -14.14 7.43 44.77
N TYR A 116 -13.37 7.00 43.76
CA TYR A 116 -13.49 5.65 43.20
C TYR A 116 -13.17 4.53 44.21
N ARG A 117 -12.53 4.86 45.33
CA ARG A 117 -12.25 3.92 46.43
C ARG A 117 -13.12 4.18 47.66
N TYR A 118 -14.13 5.04 47.52
CA TYR A 118 -15.01 5.42 48.63
C TYR A 118 -15.86 4.23 49.06
N GLN A 119 -15.75 3.85 50.34
CA GLN A 119 -16.58 2.80 50.94
C GLN A 119 -17.74 3.48 51.68
N PRO A 120 -19.00 3.32 51.24
CA PRO A 120 -20.14 3.91 51.94
C PRO A 120 -20.32 3.24 53.32
N PRO A 121 -20.68 4.00 54.37
CA PRO A 121 -21.03 3.42 55.67
C PRO A 121 -22.29 2.54 55.56
N GLU A 122 -22.27 1.39 56.24
CA GLU A 122 -23.21 0.26 56.11
C GLU A 122 -24.71 0.61 56.25
N ASP A 123 -25.05 1.77 56.83
CA ASP A 123 -26.42 2.22 57.13
C ASP A 123 -27.12 3.03 56.00
N SER A 124 -26.55 3.12 54.78
CA SER A 124 -27.01 4.08 53.75
C SER A 124 -27.39 3.48 52.38
N LEU A 125 -27.93 2.26 52.35
CA LEU A 125 -28.39 1.60 51.13
C LEU A 125 -29.90 1.78 50.89
N ASP A 126 -30.32 2.99 50.46
CA ASP A 126 -31.52 3.13 49.64
C ASP A 126 -31.13 2.83 48.18
N SER A 127 -31.71 1.81 47.57
CA SER A 127 -31.29 1.26 46.26
C SER A 127 -31.42 2.20 45.05
N ASP A 128 -32.02 3.39 45.22
CA ASP A 128 -32.35 4.35 44.15
C ASP A 128 -31.45 5.60 44.12
N ARG A 129 -30.47 5.73 45.03
CA ARG A 129 -29.59 6.92 45.10
C ARG A 129 -28.24 6.67 44.44
N LYS A 130 -27.78 7.62 43.63
CA LYS A 130 -26.44 7.62 43.02
C LYS A 130 -25.37 7.49 44.10
N THR A 131 -24.46 6.54 43.94
CA THR A 131 -23.32 6.38 44.83
C THR A 131 -22.24 7.44 44.54
N PRO A 132 -21.42 7.86 45.54
CA PRO A 132 -20.42 8.92 45.36
C PRO A 132 -19.38 8.65 44.26
N ASP A 133 -19.03 7.39 44.02
CA ASP A 133 -18.11 6.93 42.97
C ASP A 133 -18.70 7.14 41.56
N ILE A 134 -19.97 6.79 41.34
CA ILE A 134 -20.68 7.02 40.07
C ILE A 134 -20.85 8.53 39.83
N ALA A 135 -21.23 9.30 40.85
CA ALA A 135 -21.35 10.75 40.72
C ALA A 135 -20.00 11.42 40.42
N ALA A 136 -18.91 10.95 41.04
CA ALA A 136 -17.56 11.40 40.72
C ALA A 136 -17.16 11.04 39.29
N HIS A 137 -17.54 9.84 38.80
CA HIS A 137 -17.32 9.42 37.42
C HIS A 137 -18.00 10.36 36.42
N GLU A 138 -19.31 10.59 36.59
CA GLU A 138 -20.10 11.48 35.72
C GLU A 138 -19.50 12.90 35.70
N PHE A 139 -19.10 13.41 36.87
CA PHE A 139 -18.46 14.72 36.99
C PHE A 139 -17.13 14.78 36.24
N LEU A 140 -16.24 13.80 36.46
CA LEU A 140 -14.93 13.75 35.81
C LEU A 140 -15.05 13.58 34.29
N CYS A 141 -15.97 12.73 33.83
CA CYS A 141 -16.26 12.57 32.40
C CYS A 141 -16.75 13.89 31.79
N LEU A 142 -17.69 14.59 32.41
CA LEU A 142 -18.19 15.88 31.93
C LEU A 142 -17.06 16.91 31.78
N VAL A 143 -16.26 17.08 32.82
CA VAL A 143 -15.24 18.11 32.90
C VAL A 143 -14.05 17.82 31.98
N CYS A 144 -13.59 16.57 31.93
CA CYS A 144 -12.36 16.20 31.22
C CYS A 144 -12.58 15.97 29.72
N THR A 145 -13.84 15.83 29.26
CA THR A 145 -14.17 15.65 27.84
C THR A 145 -14.73 16.90 27.17
N SER A 146 -15.33 17.82 27.94
CA SER A 146 -15.98 19.02 27.39
C SER A 146 -15.04 20.24 27.36
N PRO A 147 -14.80 20.86 26.17
CA PRO A 147 -14.02 22.09 26.08
C PRO A 147 -14.63 23.27 26.87
N ALA A 148 -15.95 23.25 27.09
CA ALA A 148 -16.70 24.32 27.76
C ALA A 148 -16.41 24.40 29.27
N CYS A 149 -16.01 23.30 29.89
CA CYS A 149 -15.70 23.23 31.33
C CYS A 149 -14.32 23.82 31.67
N GLY A 150 -13.48 24.11 30.68
CA GLY A 150 -12.23 24.85 30.85
C GLY A 150 -10.98 24.01 31.12
N VAL A 151 -11.13 22.75 31.54
CA VAL A 151 -10.00 21.82 31.77
C VAL A 151 -9.48 21.25 30.45
N MET A 152 -10.39 20.74 29.61
CA MET A 152 -10.06 20.26 28.29
C MET A 152 -9.90 21.46 27.34
N LEU A 153 -8.73 21.54 26.69
CA LEU A 153 -8.44 22.44 25.59
C LEU A 153 -8.68 21.69 24.26
N PRO A 154 -9.27 22.35 23.24
CA PRO A 154 -9.48 21.73 21.94
C PRO A 154 -8.19 21.09 21.41
N SER A 155 -8.23 19.78 21.15
CA SER A 155 -7.06 18.99 20.76
C SER A 155 -6.74 19.15 19.27
N THR A 156 -5.45 19.04 18.95
CA THR A 156 -4.92 19.04 17.58
C THR A 156 -4.73 17.63 17.01
N GLY A 157 -5.41 16.63 17.59
CA GLY A 157 -5.33 15.23 17.18
C GLY A 157 -3.91 14.67 17.33
N PHE A 158 -3.29 14.23 16.24
CA PHE A 158 -1.92 13.72 16.25
C PHE A 158 -0.86 14.80 16.05
N TYR A 159 -1.25 16.04 15.78
CA TYR A 159 -0.30 17.14 15.61
C TYR A 159 0.11 17.75 16.94
N ALA A 160 1.37 18.20 17.01
CA ALA A 160 1.85 19.03 18.08
C ALA A 160 1.07 20.38 18.15
N PRO A 161 0.99 21.02 19.32
CA PRO A 161 0.35 22.32 19.49
C PRO A 161 1.10 23.39 18.70
N ALA A 162 0.41 24.01 17.75
CA ALA A 162 0.84 25.22 17.06
C ALA A 162 1.14 26.35 18.07
N GLY A 163 2.24 27.08 17.88
CA GLY A 163 2.55 28.30 18.64
C GLY A 163 1.53 29.41 18.36
N GLU A 164 1.46 30.45 19.20
CA GLU A 164 0.49 31.56 19.05
C GLU A 164 0.65 32.40 17.76
N GLY A 165 1.64 32.11 16.91
CA GLY A 165 1.81 32.71 15.57
C GLY A 165 1.72 31.72 14.40
N ASP A 166 1.33 30.47 14.65
CA ASP A 166 1.25 29.42 13.63
C ASP A 166 -0.22 29.22 13.20
N ASP A 167 -0.73 30.22 12.47
CA ASP A 167 -1.93 30.09 11.65
C ASP A 167 -1.58 29.28 10.39
N GLY A 168 -1.43 27.97 10.55
CA GLY A 168 -1.79 26.93 9.57
C GLY A 168 -1.12 26.84 8.19
N ASP A 169 -0.39 27.86 7.73
CA ASP A 169 0.18 27.97 6.37
C ASP A 169 1.57 28.67 6.38
N ALA A 170 2.35 28.55 7.45
CA ALA A 170 3.75 28.97 7.40
C ALA A 170 4.57 27.89 6.67
N MET A 171 5.03 28.20 5.45
CA MET A 171 6.02 27.40 4.73
C MET A 171 7.18 27.07 5.67
N MET A 172 7.34 25.79 6.00
CA MET A 172 8.44 25.34 6.83
C MET A 172 9.73 25.55 6.01
N GLU A 173 10.66 26.35 6.51
CA GLU A 173 11.95 26.61 5.86
C GLU A 173 12.66 25.28 5.49
N ASP A 174 13.43 25.28 4.39
CA ASP A 174 14.20 24.17 3.79
C ASP A 174 14.95 23.26 4.80
N ALA A 175 15.24 23.76 6.01
CA ALA A 175 15.89 23.02 7.09
C ALA A 175 15.01 21.91 7.71
N ALA A 176 13.69 22.09 7.74
CA ALA A 176 12.78 21.14 8.37
C ALA A 176 12.43 19.95 7.44
N GLU A 177 12.40 20.20 6.14
CA GLU A 177 12.31 19.16 5.10
C GLU A 177 13.55 18.25 5.14
N GLN A 178 14.74 18.85 5.31
CA GLN A 178 15.99 18.10 5.48
C GLN A 178 15.96 17.25 6.76
N SER A 179 15.50 17.78 7.90
CA SER A 179 15.42 16.98 9.13
C SER A 179 14.51 15.74 8.98
N MET A 180 13.34 15.86 8.32
CA MET A 180 12.47 14.71 8.09
C MET A 180 13.05 13.73 7.06
N GLU A 181 13.76 14.21 6.04
CA GLU A 181 14.47 13.34 5.08
C GLU A 181 15.59 12.52 5.76
N PHE A 182 16.19 13.03 6.84
CA PHE A 182 17.15 12.31 7.71
C PHE A 182 16.50 11.52 8.87
N GLY A 183 15.17 11.44 8.95
CA GLY A 183 14.45 10.67 9.97
C GLY A 183 14.19 11.40 11.30
N PHE A 184 14.35 12.72 11.34
CA PHE A 184 14.01 13.57 12.49
C PHE A 184 12.71 14.33 12.24
N ASP A 185 11.70 14.14 13.09
CA ASP A 185 10.47 14.94 12.99
C ASP A 185 10.75 16.34 13.62
N PRO A 186 10.58 17.47 12.92
CA PRO A 186 10.88 18.82 13.43
C PRO A 186 9.98 19.25 14.59
N ALA A 187 8.95 18.45 14.92
CA ALA A 187 8.09 18.62 16.08
C ALA A 187 8.52 17.78 17.29
N GLU A 188 9.59 16.98 17.18
CA GLU A 188 10.26 16.31 18.28
C GLU A 188 11.42 17.17 18.77
N ASP A 189 11.38 17.55 20.05
CA ASP A 189 12.57 18.12 20.71
C ASP A 189 13.72 17.08 20.68
N LEU A 190 14.97 17.51 20.84
CA LEU A 190 16.18 16.66 20.86
C LEU A 190 16.11 15.45 21.84
N ASP A 191 15.16 15.47 22.79
CA ASP A 191 14.86 14.40 23.77
C ASP A 191 13.67 13.48 23.37
N GLY A 192 13.11 13.61 22.16
CA GLY A 192 11.97 12.80 21.69
C GLY A 192 10.63 13.17 22.34
N HIS A 193 10.49 14.41 22.80
CA HIS A 193 9.28 14.89 23.47
C HIS A 193 8.39 15.68 22.50
N THR A 194 7.13 15.26 22.39
CA THR A 194 6.09 16.02 21.69
C THR A 194 5.51 17.05 22.66
N ARG A 195 5.53 18.33 22.28
CA ARG A 195 4.89 19.42 23.06
C ARG A 195 3.39 19.13 23.25
N ILE A 196 2.82 19.44 24.42
CA ILE A 196 1.42 19.07 24.75
C ILE A 196 0.61 20.31 25.11
N ARG A 197 -0.62 20.39 24.58
CA ARG A 197 -1.54 21.49 24.88
C ARG A 197 -2.25 21.26 26.21
N ASN A 198 -2.79 20.07 26.41
CA ASN A 198 -3.56 19.68 27.59
C ASN A 198 -2.71 19.26 28.80
N VAL A 199 -1.87 20.16 29.33
CA VAL A 199 -0.91 19.87 30.42
C VAL A 199 -1.58 19.39 31.71
N ILE A 200 -2.71 20.01 32.11
CA ILE A 200 -3.43 19.63 33.34
C ILE A 200 -3.95 18.18 33.25
N LEU A 201 -4.51 17.81 32.10
CA LEU A 201 -4.98 16.46 31.85
C LEU A 201 -3.80 15.48 31.76
N ALA A 202 -2.69 15.87 31.10
CA ALA A 202 -1.48 15.07 31.02
C ALA A 202 -0.91 14.72 32.41
N GLU A 203 -0.90 15.65 33.37
CA GLU A 203 -0.51 15.36 34.76
C GLU A 203 -1.54 14.43 35.44
N PHE A 204 -2.83 14.71 35.27
CA PHE A 204 -3.90 13.95 35.92
C PHE A 204 -3.96 12.49 35.48
N ILE A 205 -3.88 12.19 34.18
CA ILE A 205 -3.97 10.82 33.65
C ILE A 205 -2.85 9.93 34.18
N GLN A 206 -1.68 10.49 34.51
CA GLN A 206 -0.58 9.75 35.11
C GLN A 206 -0.93 9.21 36.51
N SER A 207 -1.86 9.85 37.23
CA SER A 207 -2.34 9.39 38.54
C SER A 207 -3.34 8.22 38.47
N LEU A 208 -3.99 8.02 37.31
CA LEU A 208 -5.01 7.00 37.13
C LEU A 208 -4.42 5.58 37.01
N ARG A 209 -5.20 4.60 37.47
CA ARG A 209 -4.86 3.17 37.50
C ARG A 209 -5.96 2.38 36.77
N PRO A 210 -5.87 2.25 35.43
CA PRO A 210 -6.92 1.59 34.64
C PRO A 210 -7.10 0.11 35.01
N TYR A 211 -6.04 -0.57 35.48
CA TYR A 211 -6.11 -1.96 35.92
C TYR A 211 -6.86 -2.18 37.25
N ALA A 212 -7.11 -1.13 38.04
CA ALA A 212 -7.66 -1.24 39.39
C ALA A 212 -9.18 -1.02 39.45
N SER A 213 -9.77 -0.34 38.48
CA SER A 213 -11.20 -0.01 38.45
C SER A 213 -11.65 0.23 37.00
N THR A 214 -12.79 -0.36 36.63
CA THR A 214 -13.41 -0.16 35.31
C THR A 214 -13.79 1.30 35.06
N LEU A 215 -14.27 2.02 36.08
CA LEU A 215 -14.59 3.45 35.98
C LEU A 215 -13.36 4.31 35.66
N GLN A 216 -12.19 3.95 36.20
CA GLN A 216 -10.93 4.65 35.88
C GLN A 216 -10.47 4.36 34.45
N GLN A 217 -10.66 3.12 33.99
CA GLN A 217 -10.40 2.73 32.61
C GLN A 217 -11.31 3.50 31.65
N GLU A 218 -12.62 3.53 31.89
CA GLU A 218 -13.62 4.26 31.08
C GLU A 218 -13.31 5.76 31.02
N LEU A 219 -12.97 6.39 32.15
CA LEU A 219 -12.59 7.80 32.19
C LEU A 219 -11.34 8.07 31.35
N LEU A 220 -10.31 7.22 31.45
CA LEU A 220 -9.07 7.40 30.69
C LEU A 220 -9.30 7.25 29.19
N ILE A 221 -10.12 6.28 28.77
CA ILE A 221 -10.52 6.11 27.36
C ILE A 221 -11.35 7.29 26.87
N ALA A 222 -12.26 7.82 27.69
CA ALA A 222 -13.04 9.01 27.35
C ALA A 222 -12.14 10.25 27.14
N ILE A 223 -11.12 10.42 27.99
CA ILE A 223 -10.12 11.49 27.86
C ILE A 223 -9.31 11.32 26.56
N PHE A 224 -8.85 10.10 26.24
CA PHE A 224 -8.13 9.83 25.00
C PHE A 224 -8.98 10.04 23.75
N THR A 225 -10.27 9.71 23.81
CA THR A 225 -11.21 9.93 22.71
C THR A 225 -11.43 11.43 22.47
N ALA A 226 -11.56 12.22 23.55
CA ALA A 226 -11.70 13.67 23.45
C ALA A 226 -10.39 14.39 23.07
N SER A 227 -9.24 13.87 23.53
CA SER A 227 -7.90 14.46 23.33
C SER A 227 -6.87 13.40 22.92
N PRO A 228 -6.80 13.05 21.62
CA PRO A 228 -5.89 12.01 21.11
C PRO A 228 -4.41 12.29 21.34
N GLU A 229 -4.01 13.56 21.46
CA GLU A 229 -2.63 13.98 21.76
C GLU A 229 -2.09 13.37 23.06
N LEU A 230 -2.96 13.05 24.02
CA LEU A 230 -2.58 12.52 25.33
C LEU A 230 -2.21 11.03 25.29
N VAL A 231 -2.59 10.30 24.24
CA VAL A 231 -2.30 8.87 24.11
C VAL A 231 -0.79 8.65 24.06
N ALA A 232 -0.09 9.37 23.17
CA ALA A 232 1.36 9.28 23.04
C ALA A 232 2.07 9.72 24.33
N ASN A 233 1.64 10.84 24.92
CA ASN A 233 2.21 11.31 26.19
C ASN A 233 2.08 10.28 27.30
N TYR A 234 0.89 9.67 27.45
CA TYR A 234 0.63 8.70 28.50
C TYR A 234 1.62 7.54 28.45
N PHE A 235 1.76 6.87 27.30
CA PHE A 235 2.61 5.69 27.19
C PHE A 235 4.11 6.01 27.22
N LEU A 236 4.53 7.18 26.76
CA LEU A 236 5.94 7.58 26.80
C LEU A 236 6.42 7.94 28.21
N HIS A 237 5.55 8.47 29.07
CA HIS A 237 5.93 8.99 30.40
C HIS A 237 5.50 8.09 31.57
N LYS A 238 4.70 7.05 31.32
CA LYS A 238 4.24 6.16 32.39
C LYS A 238 5.37 5.21 32.82
N GLU A 239 6.17 5.63 33.80
CA GLU A 239 7.25 4.81 34.37
C GLU A 239 6.76 3.48 34.96
N SER A 240 5.52 3.45 35.48
CA SER A 240 4.96 2.30 36.20
C SER A 240 4.03 1.42 35.34
N PHE A 241 4.40 1.09 34.11
CA PHE A 241 3.61 0.19 33.23
C PHE A 241 4.28 -1.19 33.09
N HIS A 242 4.20 -2.02 34.13
CA HIS A 242 4.74 -3.37 34.10
C HIS A 242 3.77 -4.33 33.40
N TYR A 243 4.08 -4.69 32.15
CA TYR A 243 3.23 -5.55 31.32
C TYR A 243 3.97 -6.82 30.89
N ASP A 244 3.78 -7.89 31.66
CA ASP A 244 4.37 -9.22 31.46
C ASP A 244 3.22 -10.23 31.34
N PRO A 245 3.22 -11.16 30.35
CA PRO A 245 2.11 -12.07 30.10
C PRO A 245 1.96 -13.14 31.18
N LYS A 246 1.41 -12.73 32.32
CA LYS A 246 1.01 -13.58 33.44
C LYS A 246 -0.47 -13.33 33.67
N LEU A 247 -1.27 -14.38 33.76
CA LEU A 247 -2.72 -14.26 33.91
C LEU A 247 -3.10 -13.79 35.33
N THR A 248 -2.83 -12.53 35.63
CA THR A 248 -3.21 -11.83 36.86
C THR A 248 -4.34 -10.84 36.57
N SER A 249 -5.11 -10.46 37.59
CA SER A 249 -6.13 -9.40 37.45
C SER A 249 -5.54 -8.08 36.92
N THR A 250 -4.31 -7.76 37.33
CA THR A 250 -3.56 -6.60 36.85
C THR A 250 -3.25 -6.69 35.36
N TRP A 251 -2.81 -7.85 34.86
CA TRP A 251 -2.55 -8.08 33.45
C TRP A 251 -3.85 -7.98 32.65
N VAL A 252 -4.93 -8.65 33.08
CA VAL A 252 -6.24 -8.59 32.41
C VAL A 252 -6.74 -7.15 32.31
N GLY A 253 -6.64 -6.36 33.39
CA GLY A 253 -7.02 -4.95 33.40
C GLY A 253 -6.18 -4.09 32.44
N TYR A 254 -4.86 -4.28 32.41
CA TYR A 254 -4.00 -3.59 31.43
C TYR A 254 -4.26 -4.04 29.98
N SER A 255 -4.49 -5.32 29.76
CA SER A 255 -4.83 -5.90 28.45
C SER A 255 -6.11 -5.29 27.91
N ALA A 256 -7.18 -5.23 28.73
CA ALA A 256 -8.44 -4.62 28.36
C ALA A 256 -8.27 -3.13 28.03
N PHE A 257 -7.49 -2.40 28.84
CA PHE A 257 -7.19 -1.00 28.62
C PHE A 257 -6.41 -0.76 27.32
N LEU A 258 -5.36 -1.54 27.05
CA LEU A 258 -4.57 -1.44 25.82
C LEU A 258 -5.44 -1.74 24.59
N TYR A 259 -6.26 -2.79 24.65
CA TYR A 259 -7.18 -3.15 23.57
C TYR A 259 -8.16 -2.01 23.25
N GLN A 260 -8.84 -1.47 24.26
CA GLN A 260 -9.76 -0.34 24.08
C GLN A 260 -9.06 0.92 23.58
N THR A 261 -7.80 1.15 23.98
CA THR A 261 -7.03 2.31 23.52
C THR A 261 -6.73 2.24 22.03
N ILE A 262 -6.41 1.05 21.51
CA ILE A 262 -6.14 0.85 20.07
C ILE A 262 -7.45 0.93 19.25
N GLU A 263 -8.58 0.51 19.83
CA GLU A 263 -9.90 0.62 19.19
C GLU A 263 -10.44 2.05 19.04
N ILE A 264 -9.86 3.04 19.74
CA ILE A 264 -10.23 4.45 19.58
C ILE A 264 -10.11 4.81 18.09
N PRO A 265 -11.11 5.48 17.46
CA PRO A 265 -11.06 5.79 16.03
C PRO A 265 -9.93 6.75 15.66
N VAL A 266 -9.53 6.76 14.39
CA VAL A 266 -8.53 7.74 13.90
C VAL A 266 -9.18 9.13 13.88
N PRO A 267 -8.53 10.18 14.41
CA PRO A 267 -9.08 11.53 14.37
C PRO A 267 -9.31 12.00 12.93
N THR A 268 -10.43 12.69 12.70
CA THR A 268 -10.74 13.28 11.39
C THR A 268 -9.61 14.22 10.96
N TYR A 269 -9.18 14.12 9.70
CA TYR A 269 -8.05 14.88 9.15
C TYR A 269 -6.75 14.77 9.99
N LEU A 270 -6.56 13.67 10.72
CA LEU A 270 -5.44 13.44 11.63
C LEU A 270 -5.29 14.51 12.74
N GLY A 271 -6.32 15.35 12.96
CA GLY A 271 -6.29 16.45 13.92
C GLY A 271 -6.29 17.86 13.32
N GLY A 272 -6.46 18.00 12.00
CA GLY A 272 -6.65 19.29 11.34
C GLY A 272 -8.06 19.88 11.59
N LYS A 273 -8.13 21.18 11.89
CA LYS A 273 -9.40 21.88 12.19
C LYS A 273 -10.25 22.17 10.94
N GLN A 274 -9.62 22.43 9.80
CA GLN A 274 -10.28 22.78 8.53
C GLN A 274 -9.75 21.94 7.36
N GLY A 275 -9.46 20.66 7.60
CA GLY A 275 -8.89 19.74 6.60
C GLY A 275 -7.46 19.31 6.92
N TYR A 276 -6.82 18.62 5.96
CA TYR A 276 -5.43 18.15 6.11
C TYR A 276 -4.44 19.33 6.10
N ARG A 277 -3.42 19.26 6.99
CA ARG A 277 -2.30 20.24 7.00
C ARG A 277 -1.34 19.96 5.83
N GLU A 278 -0.33 20.80 5.62
CA GLU A 278 0.66 20.59 4.54
C GLU A 278 1.67 19.47 4.84
N TYR A 279 1.88 19.17 6.12
CA TYR A 279 2.83 18.17 6.61
C TYR A 279 2.14 17.06 7.41
N PRO A 280 2.69 15.83 7.43
CA PRO A 280 2.17 14.73 8.24
C PRO A 280 2.40 14.94 9.74
N PRO A 281 1.55 14.35 10.61
CA PRO A 281 1.82 14.34 12.04
C PRO A 281 3.03 13.45 12.37
N PRO A 282 3.68 13.64 13.54
CA PRO A 282 4.84 12.85 13.94
C PRO A 282 4.56 11.36 13.99
N VAL A 283 5.50 10.56 13.48
CA VAL A 283 5.37 9.09 13.44
C VAL A 283 5.31 8.52 14.85
N SER A 284 6.06 9.09 15.78
CA SER A 284 6.06 8.72 17.21
C SER A 284 4.70 8.89 17.88
N ALA A 285 3.91 9.90 17.49
CA ALA A 285 2.56 10.09 18.02
C ALA A 285 1.59 9.06 17.44
N MET A 286 1.64 8.85 16.12
CA MET A 286 0.78 7.88 15.43
C MET A 286 1.01 6.44 15.91
N ILE A 287 2.28 6.03 16.05
CA ILE A 287 2.62 4.66 16.45
C ILE A 287 2.13 4.33 17.86
N GLN A 288 2.09 5.30 18.80
CA GLN A 288 1.56 5.06 20.14
C GLN A 288 0.03 4.85 20.15
N SER A 289 -0.69 5.40 19.17
CA SER A 289 -2.12 5.12 19.00
C SER A 289 -2.38 3.77 18.32
N ILE A 290 -1.47 3.32 17.45
CA ILE A 290 -1.61 2.06 16.69
C ILE A 290 -1.12 0.87 17.51
N LEU A 291 0.10 0.94 18.04
CA LEU A 291 0.74 -0.09 18.84
C LEU A 291 1.55 0.57 19.98
N PRO A 292 0.88 0.85 21.12
CA PRO A 292 1.50 1.46 22.29
C PRO A 292 2.78 0.75 22.74
N GLN A 293 3.75 1.51 23.25
CA GLN A 293 5.08 1.01 23.66
C GLN A 293 5.08 -0.23 24.59
N PRO A 294 4.15 -0.40 25.56
CA PRO A 294 4.10 -1.64 26.35
C PRO A 294 3.92 -2.92 25.53
N LEU A 295 3.35 -2.81 24.33
CA LEU A 295 3.21 -3.89 23.36
C LEU A 295 4.40 -3.88 22.40
N ASN A 296 5.52 -4.42 22.86
CA ASN A 296 6.69 -4.62 22.02
C ASN A 296 6.75 -6.04 21.45
N GLN A 297 7.66 -6.23 20.49
CA GLN A 297 7.84 -7.49 19.77
C GLN A 297 8.09 -8.67 20.70
N GLN A 298 8.91 -8.48 21.74
CA GLN A 298 9.26 -9.54 22.69
C GLN A 298 8.06 -9.96 23.55
N VAL A 299 7.27 -8.99 24.04
CA VAL A 299 6.08 -9.26 24.84
C VAL A 299 5.04 -9.97 24.00
N LEU A 300 4.71 -9.46 22.81
CA LEU A 300 3.72 -10.07 21.92
C LEU A 300 4.13 -11.49 21.48
N THR A 301 5.42 -11.70 21.17
CA THR A 301 5.94 -13.05 20.86
C THR A 301 5.84 -13.99 22.06
N ARG A 302 6.05 -13.51 23.29
CA ARG A 302 5.82 -14.30 24.51
C ARG A 302 4.34 -14.59 24.74
N CYS A 303 3.45 -13.62 24.48
CA CYS A 303 2.00 -13.81 24.57
C CYS A 303 1.51 -14.88 23.58
N LEU A 304 1.96 -14.85 22.33
CA LEU A 304 1.63 -15.88 21.32
C LEU A 304 2.15 -17.27 21.69
N ASN A 305 3.22 -17.32 22.49
CA ASN A 305 3.82 -18.57 22.91
C ASN A 305 3.36 -19.08 24.29
N HIS A 306 2.44 -18.37 24.93
CA HIS A 306 2.05 -18.64 26.31
C HIS A 306 1.24 -19.95 26.44
N SER A 307 1.23 -20.53 27.64
CA SER A 307 0.50 -21.78 27.93
C SER A 307 -1.01 -21.59 28.04
N SER A 308 -1.46 -20.38 28.39
CA SER A 308 -2.88 -20.03 28.53
C SER A 308 -3.50 -19.59 27.20
N ASP A 309 -4.60 -20.26 26.81
CA ASP A 309 -5.40 -19.94 25.62
C ASP A 309 -5.93 -18.50 25.64
N LEU A 310 -6.25 -17.94 26.82
CA LEU A 310 -6.75 -16.56 26.95
C LEU A 310 -5.67 -15.51 26.61
N VAL A 311 -4.43 -15.77 27.01
CA VAL A 311 -3.28 -14.89 26.68
C VAL A 311 -2.97 -14.97 25.18
N ASN A 312 -3.04 -16.17 24.61
CA ASN A 312 -2.89 -16.39 23.17
C ASN A 312 -4.00 -15.66 22.38
N PHE A 313 -5.25 -15.75 22.84
CA PHE A 313 -6.40 -15.08 22.21
C PHE A 313 -6.25 -13.56 22.25
N PHE A 314 -5.87 -13.00 23.41
CA PHE A 314 -5.59 -11.58 23.53
C PHE A 314 -4.50 -11.13 22.55
N ALA A 315 -3.41 -11.89 22.42
CA ALA A 315 -2.32 -11.57 21.50
C ALA A 315 -2.80 -11.48 20.04
N ILE A 316 -3.60 -12.45 19.59
CA ILE A 316 -4.20 -12.40 18.25
C ILE A 316 -5.07 -11.17 18.09
N ARG A 317 -6.00 -10.96 19.04
CA ARG A 317 -6.99 -9.87 18.96
C ARG A 317 -6.32 -8.51 18.93
N VAL A 318 -5.34 -8.26 19.81
CA VAL A 318 -4.67 -6.95 19.88
C VAL A 318 -3.85 -6.68 18.63
N ILE A 319 -3.17 -7.69 18.05
CA ILE A 319 -2.39 -7.52 16.82
C ILE A 319 -3.34 -7.26 15.64
N ILE A 320 -4.46 -7.99 15.53
CA ILE A 320 -5.47 -7.75 14.47
C ILE A 320 -6.02 -6.32 14.54
N VAL A 321 -6.40 -5.84 15.73
CA VAL A 321 -6.93 -4.48 15.89
C VAL A 321 -5.84 -3.45 15.56
N ALA A 322 -4.59 -3.69 15.94
CA ALA A 322 -3.46 -2.82 15.57
C ALA A 322 -3.22 -2.76 14.05
N PHE A 323 -3.29 -3.88 13.33
CA PHE A 323 -3.22 -3.89 11.85
C PHE A 323 -4.38 -3.14 11.20
N ASN A 324 -5.61 -3.31 11.69
CA ASN A 324 -6.77 -2.58 11.18
C ASN A 324 -6.63 -1.07 11.42
N LYS A 325 -6.13 -0.68 12.59
CA LYS A 325 -5.83 0.71 12.94
C LYS A 325 -4.72 1.28 12.05
N LEU A 326 -3.65 0.53 11.80
CA LEU A 326 -2.58 0.91 10.86
C LEU A 326 -3.14 1.15 9.46
N ARG A 327 -3.96 0.24 8.93
CA ARG A 327 -4.61 0.40 7.61
C ARG A 327 -5.47 1.66 7.54
N ALA A 328 -6.23 1.96 8.59
CA ALA A 328 -7.03 3.19 8.66
C ALA A 328 -6.15 4.46 8.66
N VAL A 329 -5.02 4.46 9.39
CA VAL A 329 -4.08 5.57 9.39
C VAL A 329 -3.37 5.73 8.04
N LEU A 330 -2.93 4.64 7.41
CA LEU A 330 -2.32 4.67 6.07
C LEU A 330 -3.30 5.18 5.01
N SER A 331 -4.57 4.77 5.08
CA SER A 331 -5.62 5.31 4.20
C SER A 331 -5.84 6.81 4.42
N ALA A 332 -5.80 7.28 5.67
CA ALA A 332 -5.90 8.71 5.98
C ALA A 332 -4.67 9.51 5.49
N LEU A 333 -3.46 8.94 5.59
CA LEU A 333 -2.23 9.53 5.05
C LEU A 333 -2.26 9.58 3.51
N HIS A 334 -2.74 8.53 2.85
CA HIS A 334 -2.90 8.51 1.39
C HIS A 334 -3.97 9.52 0.92
N SER A 335 -5.08 9.62 1.65
CA SER A 335 -6.10 10.64 1.37
C SER A 335 -5.54 12.06 1.54
N ALA A 336 -4.67 12.27 2.53
CA ALA A 336 -3.96 13.52 2.73
C ALA A 336 -2.97 13.81 1.59
N SER A 337 -2.21 12.81 1.12
CA SER A 337 -1.26 12.98 0.02
C SER A 337 -1.95 13.30 -1.30
N VAL A 338 -3.15 12.76 -1.54
CA VAL A 338 -3.96 13.10 -2.71
C VAL A 338 -4.52 14.52 -2.60
N ALA A 339 -4.94 14.94 -1.41
CA ALA A 339 -5.48 16.29 -1.18
C ALA A 339 -4.39 17.38 -1.21
N LYS A 340 -3.22 17.09 -0.65
CA LYS A 340 -2.04 17.97 -0.58
C LYS A 340 -0.79 17.17 -0.93
N PRO A 341 -0.39 17.13 -2.22
CA PRO A 341 0.74 16.33 -2.67
C PRO A 341 2.05 16.88 -2.11
N SER A 342 2.70 16.09 -1.24
CA SER A 342 4.07 16.31 -0.79
C SER A 342 4.78 14.98 -0.61
N SER A 343 6.09 14.95 -0.84
CA SER A 343 6.94 13.77 -0.62
C SER A 343 6.98 13.35 0.86
N MET A 344 6.67 14.27 1.77
CA MET A 344 6.67 14.03 3.22
C MET A 344 5.58 13.03 3.63
N TRP A 345 4.40 13.06 2.99
CA TRP A 345 3.32 12.11 3.30
C TRP A 345 3.69 10.67 2.95
N GLU A 346 4.37 10.48 1.82
CA GLU A 346 4.84 9.15 1.39
C GLU A 346 6.02 8.67 2.26
N HIS A 347 6.94 9.57 2.63
CA HIS A 347 8.01 9.22 3.56
C HIS A 347 7.46 8.80 4.93
N ALA A 348 6.53 9.59 5.49
CA ALA A 348 5.92 9.30 6.78
C ALA A 348 5.13 7.98 6.77
N SER A 349 4.46 7.64 5.67
CA SER A 349 3.75 6.36 5.54
C SER A 349 4.73 5.17 5.51
N LYS A 350 5.82 5.25 4.76
CA LYS A 350 6.89 4.23 4.73
C LYS A 350 7.54 4.07 6.11
N ARG A 351 7.93 5.17 6.76
CA ARG A 351 8.53 5.15 8.11
C ARG A 351 7.58 4.60 9.16
N LEU A 352 6.29 4.93 9.11
CA LEU A 352 5.27 4.37 10.00
C LEU A 352 5.15 2.85 9.88
N VAL A 353 5.18 2.32 8.64
CA VAL A 353 5.18 0.87 8.40
C VAL A 353 6.45 0.24 8.99
N THR A 354 7.63 0.84 8.77
CA THR A 354 8.89 0.35 9.35
C THR A 354 8.85 0.29 10.88
N GLU A 355 8.43 1.37 11.55
CA GLU A 355 8.30 1.43 13.01
C GLU A 355 7.29 0.40 13.55
N PHE A 356 6.16 0.22 12.85
CA PHE A 356 5.19 -0.80 13.21
C PHE A 356 5.78 -2.22 13.10
N CYS A 357 6.50 -2.51 12.02
CA CYS A 357 7.15 -3.81 11.81
C CYS A 357 8.23 -4.12 12.85
N GLN A 358 8.93 -3.10 13.38
CA GLN A 358 9.89 -3.27 14.46
C GLN A 358 9.22 -3.66 15.80
N ARG A 359 8.03 -3.11 16.09
CA ARG A 359 7.27 -3.39 17.33
C ARG A 359 6.40 -4.64 17.25
N CYS A 360 5.95 -5.02 16.06
CA CYS A 360 5.10 -6.19 15.84
C CYS A 360 5.92 -7.50 15.85
N PRO A 361 5.34 -8.67 16.20
CA PRO A 361 5.99 -9.96 15.98
C PRO A 361 6.36 -10.16 14.51
N GLN A 362 7.51 -10.79 14.27
CA GLN A 362 7.86 -11.24 12.92
C GLN A 362 6.84 -12.27 12.42
N ILE A 363 6.52 -12.26 11.11
CA ILE A 363 5.56 -13.20 10.52
C ILE A 363 5.96 -14.67 10.79
N LYS A 364 7.27 -14.96 10.83
CA LYS A 364 7.82 -16.27 11.24
C LYS A 364 7.31 -16.73 12.61
N ALA A 365 7.21 -15.83 13.59
CA ALA A 365 6.68 -16.17 14.91
C ALA A 365 5.18 -16.51 14.86
N VAL A 366 4.41 -15.81 14.02
CA VAL A 366 2.98 -16.09 13.81
C VAL A 366 2.78 -17.42 13.07
N ILE A 367 3.60 -17.71 12.06
CA ILE A 367 3.58 -19.01 11.35
C ILE A 367 3.91 -20.17 12.31
N LEU A 368 4.90 -19.99 13.18
CA LEU A 368 5.23 -20.99 14.21
C LEU A 368 4.10 -21.15 15.23
N ALA A 369 3.45 -20.05 15.63
CA ALA A 369 2.30 -20.08 16.52
C ALA A 369 1.12 -20.84 15.88
N PHE A 370 0.83 -20.60 14.59
CA PHE A 370 -0.22 -21.30 13.85
C PHE A 370 -0.08 -22.82 13.92
N ARG A 371 1.14 -23.35 13.88
CA ARG A 371 1.39 -24.81 13.94
C ARG A 371 1.14 -25.43 15.32
N ARG A 372 0.93 -24.63 16.38
CA ARG A 372 0.70 -25.13 17.74
C ARG A 372 -0.74 -25.58 17.93
N PRO A 373 -1.00 -26.59 18.80
CA PRO A 373 -2.34 -27.11 19.04
C PRO A 373 -3.32 -26.07 19.61
N ALA A 374 -2.83 -25.08 20.35
CA ALA A 374 -3.66 -24.00 20.90
C ALA A 374 -4.38 -23.18 19.81
N PHE A 375 -3.78 -23.06 18.62
CA PHE A 375 -4.29 -22.27 17.49
C PHE A 375 -4.98 -23.11 16.41
N GLN A 376 -5.22 -24.39 16.67
CA GLN A 376 -5.89 -25.31 15.73
C GLN A 376 -7.39 -25.50 16.03
N LYS A 377 -7.91 -24.83 17.06
CA LYS A 377 -9.33 -24.83 17.46
C LYS A 377 -10.07 -23.66 16.80
N ASP A 378 -11.32 -23.87 16.39
CA ASP A 378 -12.14 -23.05 15.49
C ASP A 378 -11.85 -21.53 15.56
N LEU A 379 -12.24 -20.84 16.64
CA LEU A 379 -12.07 -19.38 16.76
C LEU A 379 -10.61 -18.92 16.75
N MET A 380 -9.71 -19.66 17.41
CA MET A 380 -8.28 -19.32 17.46
C MET A 380 -7.60 -19.54 16.10
N ARG A 381 -8.09 -20.51 15.34
CA ARG A 381 -7.63 -20.86 14.01
C ARG A 381 -8.05 -19.84 12.98
N GLU A 382 -9.32 -19.39 13.02
CA GLU A 382 -9.78 -18.26 12.20
C GLU A 382 -8.96 -17.02 12.53
N GLY A 383 -8.82 -16.68 13.82
CA GLY A 383 -8.13 -15.47 14.25
C GLY A 383 -6.67 -15.41 13.81
N ILE A 384 -5.92 -16.52 13.93
CA ILE A 384 -4.52 -16.53 13.49
C ILE A 384 -4.39 -16.52 11.95
N THR A 385 -5.34 -17.12 11.23
CA THR A 385 -5.36 -17.10 9.76
C THR A 385 -5.69 -15.69 9.25
N ARG A 386 -6.66 -15.02 9.89
CA ARG A 386 -6.96 -13.61 9.64
C ARG A 386 -5.76 -12.71 9.93
N LEU A 387 -5.01 -13.01 10.99
CA LEU A 387 -3.77 -12.30 11.27
C LEU A 387 -2.75 -12.50 10.16
N LEU A 388 -2.52 -13.74 9.70
CA LEU A 388 -1.63 -14.02 8.56
C LEU A 388 -2.05 -13.23 7.31
N ARG A 389 -3.35 -13.20 6.98
CA ARG A 389 -3.88 -12.38 5.88
C ARG A 389 -3.46 -10.91 6.02
N LEU A 390 -3.62 -10.32 7.21
CA LEU A 390 -3.28 -8.91 7.45
C LEU A 390 -1.78 -8.63 7.24
N TYR A 391 -0.88 -9.58 7.55
CA TYR A 391 0.55 -9.43 7.22
C TYR A 391 0.79 -9.36 5.72
N TYR A 392 0.11 -10.19 4.92
CA TYR A 392 0.23 -10.18 3.46
C TYR A 392 -0.40 -8.91 2.84
N GLU A 393 -1.55 -8.44 3.35
CA GLU A 393 -2.22 -7.24 2.83
C GLU A 393 -1.50 -5.93 3.20
N VAL A 394 -1.08 -5.76 4.46
CA VAL A 394 -0.57 -4.48 4.98
C VAL A 394 0.96 -4.40 4.90
N THR A 395 1.66 -5.53 5.00
CA THR A 395 3.12 -5.59 5.01
C THR A 395 3.67 -6.65 4.03
N PRO A 396 3.30 -6.60 2.73
CA PRO A 396 3.62 -7.64 1.76
C PRO A 396 5.14 -7.88 1.60
N GLN A 397 5.95 -6.82 1.72
CA GLN A 397 7.40 -6.89 1.55
C GLN A 397 8.05 -7.86 2.54
N LEU A 398 7.63 -7.86 3.82
CA LEU A 398 8.16 -8.77 4.84
C LEU A 398 7.53 -10.16 4.75
N ALA A 399 6.24 -10.23 4.37
CA ALA A 399 5.54 -11.49 4.21
C ALA A 399 6.10 -12.34 3.07
N LEU A 400 6.47 -11.71 1.93
CA LEU A 400 7.01 -12.39 0.76
C LEU A 400 8.48 -12.81 0.89
N GLN A 401 9.24 -12.17 1.79
CA GLN A 401 10.61 -12.58 2.11
C GLN A 401 10.64 -13.93 2.84
N GLU A 402 9.61 -14.24 3.62
CA GLU A 402 9.52 -15.48 4.39
C GLU A 402 8.96 -16.62 3.54
N LYS A 403 9.71 -17.73 3.47
CA LYS A 403 9.34 -18.91 2.68
C LYS A 403 8.23 -19.70 3.39
N PHE A 404 6.98 -19.30 3.18
CA PHE A 404 5.80 -20.02 3.66
C PHE A 404 5.01 -20.66 2.51
N ASP A 405 4.83 -21.97 2.57
CA ASP A 405 4.01 -22.71 1.61
C ASP A 405 2.54 -22.72 2.07
N VAL A 406 1.75 -21.85 1.45
CA VAL A 406 0.31 -21.65 1.72
C VAL A 406 -0.52 -22.84 1.20
N SER A 407 0.02 -23.64 0.28
CA SER A 407 -0.71 -24.72 -0.39
C SER A 407 -1.18 -25.78 0.61
N ILE A 408 -0.33 -26.15 1.58
CA ILE A 408 -0.64 -27.21 2.56
C ILE A 408 -1.75 -26.77 3.53
N PRO A 409 -1.66 -25.62 4.23
CA PRO A 409 -2.75 -25.11 5.07
C PRO A 409 -4.08 -24.96 4.33
N LEU A 410 -4.06 -24.41 3.10
CA LEU A 410 -5.27 -24.25 2.29
C LEU A 410 -5.89 -25.61 1.93
N CYS A 411 -5.09 -26.60 1.51
CA CYS A 411 -5.60 -27.94 1.25
C CYS A 411 -6.25 -28.55 2.49
N ASN A 412 -5.66 -28.35 3.68
CA ASN A 412 -6.22 -28.84 4.93
C ASN A 412 -7.54 -28.12 5.29
N ALA A 413 -7.63 -26.81 5.05
CA ALA A 413 -8.85 -26.04 5.23
C ALA A 413 -9.96 -26.50 4.27
N LEU A 414 -9.63 -26.80 3.01
CA LEU A 414 -10.56 -27.37 2.03
C LEU A 414 -11.11 -28.73 2.46
N VAL A 415 -10.25 -29.64 2.91
CA VAL A 415 -10.67 -30.95 3.45
C VAL A 415 -11.63 -30.77 4.64
N GLN A 416 -11.41 -29.77 5.48
CA GLN A 416 -12.29 -29.47 6.61
C GLN A 416 -13.61 -28.81 6.19
N ALA A 417 -13.60 -28.02 5.11
CA ALA A 417 -14.80 -27.41 4.55
C ALA A 417 -15.70 -28.43 3.82
N GLU A 418 -15.12 -29.47 3.20
CA GLU A 418 -15.88 -30.58 2.58
C GLU A 418 -16.55 -31.51 3.61
N LYS A 419 -16.02 -31.59 4.84
CA LYS A 419 -16.61 -32.43 5.89
C LYS A 419 -17.97 -31.88 6.33
N ALA A 420 -19.00 -32.71 6.26
CA ALA A 420 -20.30 -32.41 6.85
C ALA A 420 -20.14 -32.10 8.34
N THR A 421 -20.46 -30.87 8.73
CA THR A 421 -20.31 -30.38 10.11
C THR A 421 -21.68 -30.29 10.75
N GLU A 422 -21.81 -30.77 11.99
CA GLU A 422 -23.10 -30.90 12.69
C GLU A 422 -23.65 -29.54 13.18
N ALA A 423 -22.78 -28.53 13.38
CA ALA A 423 -23.15 -27.18 13.79
C ALA A 423 -23.00 -26.13 12.67
N PRO A 424 -23.99 -25.22 12.47
CA PRO A 424 -23.93 -24.20 11.42
C PRO A 424 -22.88 -23.11 11.68
N GLU A 425 -22.58 -22.79 12.94
CA GLU A 425 -21.59 -21.77 13.33
C GLU A 425 -20.16 -22.19 12.95
N ASP A 426 -19.79 -23.45 13.20
CA ASP A 426 -18.48 -24.01 12.83
C ASP A 426 -18.29 -24.02 11.30
N LYS A 427 -19.38 -24.23 10.55
CA LYS A 427 -19.36 -24.15 9.09
C LYS A 427 -19.06 -22.71 8.62
N ALA A 428 -19.64 -21.70 9.26
CA ALA A 428 -19.36 -20.31 8.95
C ALA A 428 -17.90 -19.93 9.24
N PHE A 429 -17.35 -20.33 10.40
CA PHE A 429 -15.93 -20.10 10.73
C PHE A 429 -14.97 -20.74 9.72
N ARG A 430 -15.25 -21.97 9.26
CA ARG A 430 -14.43 -22.64 8.23
C ARG A 430 -14.48 -21.94 6.87
N VAL A 431 -15.64 -21.39 6.49
CA VAL A 431 -15.77 -20.62 5.24
C VAL A 431 -15.00 -19.31 5.32
N ILE A 432 -15.08 -18.61 6.45
CA ILE A 432 -14.29 -17.38 6.70
C ILE A 432 -12.79 -17.70 6.72
N GLU A 433 -12.37 -18.79 7.37
CA GLU A 433 -10.98 -19.27 7.33
C GLU A 433 -10.53 -19.53 5.89
N LEU A 434 -11.38 -20.18 5.08
CA LEU A 434 -11.08 -20.49 3.69
C LEU A 434 -10.91 -19.22 2.85
N GLU A 435 -11.76 -18.21 3.04
CA GLU A 435 -11.64 -16.91 2.38
C GLU A 435 -10.28 -16.25 2.69
N HIS A 436 -9.87 -16.25 3.96
CA HIS A 436 -8.56 -15.73 4.37
C HIS A 436 -7.40 -16.48 3.68
N TRP A 437 -7.46 -17.81 3.61
CA TRP A 437 -6.43 -18.59 2.93
C TRP A 437 -6.37 -18.31 1.43
N ILE A 438 -7.51 -18.14 0.77
CA ILE A 438 -7.56 -17.81 -0.66
C ILE A 438 -6.95 -16.44 -0.92
N GLN A 439 -7.27 -15.43 -0.11
CA GLN A 439 -6.66 -14.09 -0.21
C GLN A 439 -5.13 -14.16 -0.07
N ILE A 440 -4.61 -14.92 0.90
CA ILE A 440 -3.16 -15.13 1.03
C ILE A 440 -2.60 -15.85 -0.21
N ALA A 441 -3.32 -16.85 -0.72
CA ALA A 441 -2.90 -17.66 -1.86
C ALA A 441 -2.85 -16.88 -3.18
N THR A 442 -3.69 -15.85 -3.36
CA THR A 442 -3.62 -14.93 -4.52
C THR A 442 -2.36 -14.08 -4.52
N GLN A 443 -1.84 -13.73 -3.34
CA GLN A 443 -0.66 -12.88 -3.19
C GLN A 443 0.65 -13.68 -3.11
N SER A 444 0.57 -15.01 -2.95
CA SER A 444 1.72 -15.88 -2.75
C SER A 444 2.19 -16.53 -4.05
N ALA A 445 3.43 -16.24 -4.45
CA ALA A 445 4.06 -16.86 -5.64
C ALA A 445 4.31 -18.37 -5.50
N SER A 446 4.22 -18.95 -4.30
CA SER A 446 4.46 -20.38 -4.04
C SER A 446 3.23 -21.27 -4.26
N MET A 447 2.05 -20.67 -4.52
CA MET A 447 0.79 -21.37 -4.57
C MET A 447 0.65 -22.26 -5.81
N ARG A 448 0.09 -23.47 -5.61
CA ARG A 448 -0.11 -24.47 -6.66
C ARG A 448 -1.60 -24.74 -6.88
N TRP A 449 -2.31 -23.79 -7.50
CA TRP A 449 -3.76 -23.86 -7.76
C TRP A 449 -4.20 -25.09 -8.58
N TRP A 450 -3.36 -25.53 -9.51
CA TRP A 450 -3.71 -26.48 -10.58
C TRP A 450 -3.00 -27.85 -10.45
N GLN A 451 -2.39 -28.14 -9.29
CA GLN A 451 -1.72 -29.40 -9.02
C GLN A 451 -2.47 -30.19 -7.93
N LYS A 452 -2.68 -31.49 -8.19
CA LYS A 452 -3.28 -32.40 -7.20
C LYS A 452 -2.29 -32.62 -6.05
N ASN A 453 -2.72 -32.30 -4.82
CA ASN A 453 -1.94 -32.57 -3.61
C ASN A 453 -2.34 -33.94 -3.04
N LYS A 454 -1.45 -34.61 -2.29
CA LYS A 454 -1.73 -35.95 -1.73
C LYS A 454 -2.93 -35.99 -0.78
N SER A 455 -3.33 -34.85 -0.23
CA SER A 455 -4.46 -34.70 0.70
C SER A 455 -5.81 -34.48 0.02
N LEU A 456 -5.83 -34.00 -1.23
CA LEU A 456 -7.05 -33.69 -1.98
C LEU A 456 -7.23 -34.66 -3.15
N GLN A 457 -8.48 -34.98 -3.47
CA GLN A 457 -8.80 -35.78 -4.66
C GLN A 457 -8.60 -34.99 -5.95
N HIS A 458 -8.90 -33.68 -5.93
CA HIS A 458 -8.77 -32.76 -7.06
C HIS A 458 -7.83 -31.61 -6.70
N SER A 459 -7.45 -30.79 -7.68
CA SER A 459 -6.70 -29.55 -7.41
C SER A 459 -7.45 -28.62 -6.44
N PRO A 460 -6.73 -27.71 -5.74
CA PRO A 460 -7.36 -26.72 -4.86
C PRO A 460 -8.44 -25.90 -5.57
N PHE A 461 -8.18 -25.48 -6.82
CA PHE A 461 -9.15 -24.74 -7.62
C PHE A 461 -10.41 -25.58 -7.91
N MET A 462 -10.25 -26.83 -8.34
CA MET A 462 -11.40 -27.70 -8.63
C MET A 462 -12.22 -28.04 -7.38
N THR A 463 -11.55 -28.20 -6.24
CA THR A 463 -12.22 -28.45 -4.96
C THR A 463 -13.07 -27.24 -4.53
N LEU A 464 -12.58 -26.02 -4.77
CA LEU A 464 -13.36 -24.79 -4.55
C LEU A 464 -14.56 -24.70 -5.50
N LEU A 465 -14.39 -25.00 -6.78
CA LEU A 465 -15.51 -25.04 -7.74
C LEU A 465 -16.57 -26.06 -7.34
N LYS A 466 -16.16 -27.24 -6.88
CA LYS A 466 -17.06 -28.26 -6.36
C LYS A 466 -17.83 -27.76 -5.14
N LEU A 467 -17.16 -27.08 -4.20
CA LEU A 467 -17.80 -26.49 -3.03
C LEU A 467 -18.83 -25.42 -3.41
N LEU A 468 -18.52 -24.57 -4.40
CA LEU A 468 -19.43 -23.56 -4.93
C LEU A 468 -20.65 -24.18 -5.62
N ALA A 469 -20.44 -25.21 -6.45
CA ALA A 469 -21.51 -25.85 -7.21
C ALA A 469 -22.42 -26.77 -6.37
N ALA A 470 -21.90 -27.34 -5.28
CA ALA A 470 -22.65 -28.26 -4.42
C ALA A 470 -23.34 -27.59 -3.22
N SER A 471 -22.99 -26.35 -2.88
CA SER A 471 -23.51 -25.67 -1.69
C SER A 471 -24.85 -24.96 -1.98
N PRO A 472 -25.92 -25.23 -1.21
CA PRO A 472 -27.21 -24.54 -1.37
C PRO A 472 -27.19 -23.08 -0.85
N ASN A 473 -26.16 -22.69 -0.09
CA ASN A 473 -26.01 -21.36 0.51
C ASN A 473 -25.07 -20.50 -0.32
N ALA A 474 -25.50 -20.02 -1.49
CA ALA A 474 -24.69 -19.21 -2.39
C ALA A 474 -24.13 -17.93 -1.72
N GLU A 475 -24.88 -17.34 -0.78
CA GLU A 475 -24.51 -16.11 -0.06
C GLU A 475 -23.20 -16.24 0.76
N LEU A 476 -22.92 -17.42 1.33
CA LEU A 476 -21.73 -17.62 2.17
C LEU A 476 -20.43 -17.66 1.35
N TYR A 477 -20.52 -17.91 0.04
CA TYR A 477 -19.36 -18.13 -0.82
C TYR A 477 -19.14 -17.00 -1.84
N VAL A 478 -19.89 -15.89 -1.75
CA VAL A 478 -19.76 -14.74 -2.67
C VAL A 478 -18.31 -14.21 -2.69
N GLY A 479 -17.71 -13.99 -1.51
CA GLY A 479 -16.32 -13.53 -1.42
C GLY A 479 -15.31 -14.53 -2.01
N ILE A 480 -15.58 -15.83 -1.90
CA ILE A 480 -14.73 -16.88 -2.51
C ILE A 480 -14.83 -16.84 -4.04
N LYS A 481 -16.03 -16.60 -4.58
CA LYS A 481 -16.23 -16.45 -6.04
C LYS A 481 -15.45 -15.25 -6.58
N GLU A 482 -15.53 -14.09 -5.94
CA GLU A 482 -14.78 -12.89 -6.36
C GLU A 482 -13.27 -13.14 -6.41
N LEU A 483 -12.74 -13.87 -5.42
CA LEU A 483 -11.32 -14.24 -5.39
C LEU A 483 -10.94 -15.27 -6.45
N LEU A 484 -11.84 -16.17 -6.86
CA LEU A 484 -11.57 -17.08 -7.98
C LEU A 484 -11.55 -16.34 -9.32
N VAL A 485 -12.37 -15.29 -9.48
CA VAL A 485 -12.32 -14.43 -10.68
C VAL A 485 -10.95 -13.78 -10.80
N SER A 486 -10.38 -13.24 -9.71
CA SER A 486 -9.03 -12.64 -9.76
C SER A 486 -7.95 -13.67 -10.14
N VAL A 487 -8.02 -14.91 -9.62
CA VAL A 487 -7.07 -15.98 -10.01
C VAL A 487 -7.21 -16.35 -11.49
N LEU A 488 -8.41 -16.26 -12.07
CA LEU A 488 -8.66 -16.59 -13.47
C LEU A 488 -8.25 -15.48 -14.44
N GLN A 489 -8.35 -14.22 -14.02
CA GLN A 489 -7.90 -13.06 -14.80
C GLN A 489 -6.38 -13.10 -15.05
N ASP A 490 -5.59 -13.64 -14.13
CA ASP A 490 -4.14 -13.78 -14.31
C ASP A 490 -3.75 -14.83 -15.38
N HIS A 491 -4.70 -15.65 -15.83
CA HIS A 491 -4.43 -16.80 -16.71
C HIS A 491 -5.21 -16.78 -18.05
N ASP A 492 -6.13 -15.82 -18.26
CA ASP A 492 -6.98 -15.69 -19.46
C ASP A 492 -7.64 -17.02 -19.90
N MET A 493 -7.95 -17.90 -18.95
CA MET A 493 -8.47 -19.25 -19.23
C MET A 493 -9.95 -19.23 -19.65
N LEU A 494 -10.71 -18.25 -19.14
CA LEU A 494 -12.14 -18.05 -19.40
C LEU A 494 -12.38 -16.60 -19.79
N GLN A 495 -13.34 -16.36 -20.68
CA GLN A 495 -13.73 -14.99 -21.01
C GLN A 495 -14.52 -14.34 -19.87
N MET A 496 -14.28 -13.05 -19.68
CA MET A 496 -14.93 -12.21 -18.67
C MET A 496 -15.68 -11.02 -19.30
N GLU A 497 -15.83 -11.01 -20.62
CA GLU A 497 -16.46 -9.91 -21.38
C GLU A 497 -18.00 -10.00 -21.38
N THR A 498 -18.55 -11.19 -21.13
CA THR A 498 -19.99 -11.43 -21.05
C THR A 498 -20.52 -11.31 -19.62
N HIS A 499 -21.83 -11.03 -19.51
CA HIS A 499 -22.55 -11.03 -18.23
C HIS A 499 -23.76 -11.96 -18.37
N PRO A 500 -23.77 -13.13 -17.69
CA PRO A 500 -22.83 -13.64 -16.69
C PRO A 500 -21.43 -13.97 -17.22
N ASP A 501 -20.43 -14.09 -16.36
CA ASP A 501 -19.05 -14.41 -16.77
C ASP A 501 -18.85 -15.90 -17.10
N GLY A 502 -17.71 -16.26 -17.71
CA GLY A 502 -17.39 -17.65 -18.06
C GLY A 502 -17.26 -18.58 -16.83
N LEU A 503 -16.94 -18.04 -15.66
CA LEU A 503 -16.86 -18.79 -14.40
C LEU A 503 -18.25 -19.21 -13.92
N ASP A 504 -19.23 -18.29 -13.98
CA ASP A 504 -20.62 -18.56 -13.64
C ASP A 504 -21.24 -19.65 -14.50
N VAL A 505 -20.88 -19.68 -15.78
CA VAL A 505 -21.29 -20.73 -16.70
C VAL A 505 -20.75 -22.10 -16.26
N ILE A 506 -19.48 -22.17 -15.86
CA ILE A 506 -18.88 -23.42 -15.36
C ILE A 506 -19.54 -23.86 -14.05
N ILE A 507 -19.73 -22.97 -13.09
CA ILE A 507 -20.39 -23.28 -11.81
C ILE A 507 -21.83 -23.79 -12.07
N ALA A 508 -22.60 -23.11 -12.92
CA ALA A 508 -23.95 -23.53 -13.28
C ALA A 508 -23.97 -24.86 -14.06
N SER A 509 -22.95 -25.13 -14.89
CA SER A 509 -22.80 -26.40 -15.61
C SER A 509 -22.61 -27.58 -14.64
N LEU A 510 -21.86 -27.38 -13.55
CA LEU A 510 -21.58 -28.39 -12.52
C LEU A 510 -22.75 -28.58 -11.53
N GLY A 511 -23.69 -27.63 -11.48
CA GLY A 511 -24.92 -27.73 -10.68
C GLY A 511 -25.80 -28.93 -11.06
N ALA A 512 -26.57 -29.44 -10.08
CA ALA A 512 -27.30 -30.70 -10.13
C ALA A 512 -28.08 -30.92 -11.45
N SER A 513 -27.72 -32.00 -12.15
CA SER A 513 -28.44 -32.49 -13.33
C SER A 513 -28.91 -33.90 -13.03
N CYS A 514 -30.22 -34.17 -13.14
CA CYS A 514 -30.84 -35.47 -12.89
C CYS A 514 -30.67 -36.06 -11.48
N GLY A 515 -31.34 -35.47 -10.47
CA GLY A 515 -31.69 -36.18 -9.23
C GLY A 515 -30.57 -36.45 -8.20
N CYS A 516 -29.31 -36.15 -8.53
CA CYS A 516 -28.18 -36.19 -7.59
C CYS A 516 -27.78 -34.77 -7.16
N SER A 517 -27.60 -34.56 -5.86
CA SER A 517 -27.23 -33.26 -5.27
C SER A 517 -25.75 -32.89 -5.43
N ALA A 518 -24.90 -33.77 -5.99
CA ALA A 518 -23.47 -33.56 -6.11
C ALA A 518 -22.98 -33.72 -7.56
N PRO A 519 -21.98 -32.93 -8.00
CA PRO A 519 -21.37 -33.05 -9.32
C PRO A 519 -20.70 -34.42 -9.52
N SER A 520 -20.79 -34.96 -10.74
CA SER A 520 -20.19 -36.25 -11.08
C SER A 520 -18.66 -36.22 -10.92
N PRO A 521 -18.03 -37.15 -10.18
CA PRO A 521 -16.58 -37.15 -9.96
C PRO A 521 -15.79 -37.30 -11.28
N LEU A 522 -16.34 -38.05 -12.24
CA LEU A 522 -15.74 -38.22 -13.57
C LEU A 522 -15.63 -36.90 -14.35
N VAL A 523 -16.62 -36.01 -14.19
CA VAL A 523 -16.61 -34.68 -14.83
C VAL A 523 -15.60 -33.77 -14.17
N LEU A 524 -15.52 -33.79 -12.84
CA LEU A 524 -14.54 -33.00 -12.09
C LEU A 524 -13.10 -33.43 -12.38
N ASP A 525 -12.84 -34.74 -12.50
CA ASP A 525 -11.50 -35.25 -12.88
C ASP A 525 -11.10 -34.83 -14.30
N PHE A 526 -12.05 -34.89 -15.23
CA PHE A 526 -11.83 -34.48 -16.61
C PHE A 526 -11.53 -32.98 -16.70
N LEU A 527 -12.31 -32.14 -16.03
CA LEU A 527 -12.11 -30.70 -16.02
C LEU A 527 -10.79 -30.31 -15.33
N ASP A 528 -10.44 -30.96 -14.22
CA ASP A 528 -9.19 -30.68 -13.50
C ASP A 528 -7.95 -31.00 -14.35
N ASP A 529 -7.98 -32.13 -15.07
CA ASP A 529 -6.92 -32.50 -16.01
C ASP A 529 -6.83 -31.51 -17.18
N CYS A 530 -7.95 -30.97 -17.66
CA CYS A 530 -7.98 -29.95 -18.73
C CYS A 530 -7.39 -28.61 -18.27
N CYS A 531 -7.80 -28.10 -17.10
CA CYS A 531 -7.25 -26.88 -16.52
C CYS A 531 -5.73 -27.02 -16.28
N SER A 532 -5.28 -28.16 -15.75
CA SER A 532 -3.85 -28.42 -15.52
C SER A 532 -3.03 -28.44 -16.81
N ARG A 533 -3.61 -28.89 -17.93
CA ARG A 533 -2.97 -28.88 -19.25
C ARG A 533 -2.93 -27.49 -19.87
N PHE A 534 -4.02 -26.73 -19.76
CA PHE A 534 -4.08 -25.34 -20.24
C PHE A 534 -2.94 -24.52 -19.64
N ILE A 535 -2.77 -24.57 -18.31
CA ILE A 535 -1.74 -23.80 -17.61
C ILE A 535 -0.31 -24.23 -17.97
N LYS A 536 -0.09 -25.50 -18.36
CA LYS A 536 1.24 -25.98 -18.79
C LYS A 536 1.63 -25.52 -20.20
N GLY A 537 0.67 -25.13 -21.03
CA GLY A 537 0.92 -24.75 -22.41
C GLY A 537 -0.17 -23.82 -22.97
N PRO A 538 -0.37 -22.62 -22.39
CA PRO A 538 -1.48 -21.74 -22.77
C PRO A 538 -1.36 -21.26 -24.23
N ILE A 539 -0.14 -20.97 -24.68
CA ILE A 539 0.14 -20.49 -26.06
C ILE A 539 -0.41 -21.46 -27.11
N LYS A 540 -0.25 -22.77 -26.92
CA LYS A 540 -0.77 -23.78 -27.84
C LYS A 540 -2.28 -23.65 -28.02
N TYR A 541 -3.02 -23.44 -26.93
CA TYR A 541 -4.47 -23.38 -26.96
C TYR A 541 -4.99 -22.07 -27.55
N PHE A 542 -4.22 -20.98 -27.44
CA PHE A 542 -4.48 -19.76 -28.20
C PHE A 542 -4.22 -19.97 -29.70
N ASP A 543 -3.14 -20.65 -30.09
CA ASP A 543 -2.88 -21.00 -31.49
C ASP A 543 -3.98 -21.92 -32.07
N ASP A 544 -4.43 -22.90 -31.29
CA ASP A 544 -5.54 -23.80 -31.66
C ASP A 544 -6.86 -23.02 -31.84
N TYR A 545 -7.11 -22.03 -30.98
CA TYR A 545 -8.25 -21.12 -31.10
C TYR A 545 -8.16 -20.28 -32.38
N ASP A 546 -6.99 -19.71 -32.70
CA ASP A 546 -6.76 -18.96 -33.94
C ASP A 546 -6.93 -19.85 -35.17
N ALA A 547 -6.48 -21.10 -35.11
CA ALA A 547 -6.61 -22.07 -36.20
C ALA A 547 -8.06 -22.50 -36.45
N VAL A 548 -8.88 -22.64 -35.41
CA VAL A 548 -10.33 -22.86 -35.54
C VAL A 548 -11.01 -21.62 -36.08
N SER A 549 -10.59 -20.43 -35.62
CA SER A 549 -11.12 -19.15 -36.06
C SER A 549 -10.81 -18.86 -37.54
N ALA A 550 -9.65 -19.29 -38.04
CA ALA A 550 -9.27 -19.18 -39.45
C ALA A 550 -10.15 -20.00 -40.41
N LYS A 551 -10.97 -20.95 -39.91
CA LYS A 551 -11.93 -21.71 -40.72
C LYS A 551 -13.22 -20.94 -41.00
N LEU A 552 -13.41 -19.78 -40.36
CA LEU A 552 -14.56 -18.90 -40.62
C LEU A 552 -14.38 -18.10 -41.92
N PRO A 553 -15.49 -17.75 -42.60
CA PRO A 553 -15.44 -16.91 -43.79
C PRO A 553 -14.88 -15.51 -43.46
N PRO A 554 -14.04 -14.93 -44.35
CA PRO A 554 -13.41 -13.63 -44.13
C PRO A 554 -14.47 -12.53 -44.01
N GLY A 555 -14.45 -11.78 -42.90
CA GLY A 555 -15.39 -10.69 -42.59
C GLY A 555 -16.28 -10.91 -41.36
N SER A 556 -16.17 -12.06 -40.68
CA SER A 556 -16.90 -12.32 -39.43
C SER A 556 -16.18 -11.65 -38.25
N SER A 557 -16.88 -10.83 -37.46
CA SER A 557 -16.35 -10.30 -36.20
C SER A 557 -16.28 -11.43 -35.18
N LEU A 558 -15.08 -11.78 -34.70
CA LEU A 558 -14.93 -12.76 -33.62
C LEU A 558 -15.59 -12.22 -32.35
N GLY A 559 -16.56 -12.96 -31.81
CA GLY A 559 -17.11 -12.70 -30.48
C GLY A 559 -16.23 -13.27 -29.35
N PRO A 560 -16.50 -12.90 -28.09
CA PRO A 560 -15.80 -13.45 -26.93
C PRO A 560 -16.01 -14.98 -26.84
N MET A 561 -14.96 -15.70 -26.48
CA MET A 561 -14.98 -17.16 -26.33
C MET A 561 -13.96 -17.61 -25.29
N SER A 562 -14.31 -18.61 -24.49
CA SER A 562 -13.43 -19.15 -23.44
C SER A 562 -12.35 -20.11 -24.00
N PRO A 563 -11.04 -19.77 -23.95
CA PRO A 563 -9.96 -20.60 -24.51
C PRO A 563 -9.87 -22.01 -23.92
N LEU A 564 -10.34 -22.21 -22.67
CA LEU A 564 -10.44 -23.52 -22.03
C LEU A 564 -11.14 -24.57 -22.91
N VAL A 565 -12.12 -24.15 -23.73
CA VAL A 565 -12.88 -25.06 -24.60
C VAL A 565 -11.98 -25.79 -25.61
N MET A 566 -10.86 -25.19 -26.03
CA MET A 566 -9.88 -25.85 -26.91
C MET A 566 -9.15 -27.01 -26.22
N THR A 567 -8.92 -26.90 -24.90
CA THR A 567 -8.35 -28.01 -24.14
C THR A 567 -9.34 -29.17 -24.00
N LEU A 568 -10.63 -28.85 -23.82
CA LEU A 568 -11.71 -29.84 -23.75
C LEU A 568 -11.80 -30.60 -25.08
N LEU A 569 -11.67 -29.90 -26.21
CA LEU A 569 -11.62 -30.49 -27.55
C LEU A 569 -10.44 -31.45 -27.72
N GLU A 570 -9.23 -31.07 -27.29
CA GLU A 570 -8.06 -31.93 -27.37
C GLU A 570 -8.21 -33.20 -26.52
N GLN A 571 -8.77 -33.07 -25.30
CA GLN A 571 -8.84 -34.20 -24.37
C GLN A 571 -10.03 -35.14 -24.61
N TRP A 572 -11.09 -34.67 -25.28
CA TRP A 572 -12.29 -35.46 -25.54
C TRP A 572 -12.04 -36.80 -26.28
N PRO A 573 -11.25 -36.88 -27.37
CA PRO A 573 -10.97 -38.14 -28.08
C PRO A 573 -10.34 -39.21 -27.18
N PHE A 574 -9.55 -38.82 -26.18
CA PHE A 574 -8.85 -39.76 -25.30
C PHE A 574 -9.74 -40.36 -24.21
N LYS A 575 -10.80 -39.67 -23.82
CA LYS A 575 -11.74 -40.07 -22.75
C LYS A 575 -13.08 -40.56 -23.28
N GLY A 576 -13.59 -39.96 -24.37
CA GLY A 576 -14.86 -40.29 -25.03
C GLY A 576 -14.73 -41.15 -26.29
N GLY A 577 -13.51 -41.38 -26.80
CA GLY A 577 -13.26 -42.11 -28.05
C GLY A 577 -12.83 -43.58 -27.91
N LYS A 578 -12.66 -44.11 -26.68
CA LYS A 578 -12.34 -45.53 -26.45
C LYS A 578 -13.61 -46.33 -26.17
N SER A 579 -13.88 -47.34 -27.01
CA SER A 579 -14.99 -48.29 -26.80
C SER A 579 -14.67 -49.23 -25.63
N GLU A 580 -14.92 -48.77 -24.41
CA GLU A 580 -14.92 -49.62 -23.21
C GLU A 580 -16.35 -50.07 -22.90
N LYS A 581 -16.52 -51.33 -22.47
CA LYS A 581 -17.83 -51.90 -22.14
C LYS A 581 -18.48 -51.09 -21.01
N GLY A 582 -19.63 -50.46 -21.27
CA GLY A 582 -20.46 -49.80 -20.26
C GLY A 582 -20.61 -48.28 -20.37
N ASN A 583 -20.32 -47.66 -21.52
CA ASN A 583 -20.46 -46.21 -21.76
C ASN A 583 -19.90 -45.29 -20.65
N PRO A 584 -18.63 -45.45 -20.21
CA PRO A 584 -18.09 -44.73 -19.06
C PRO A 584 -18.02 -43.20 -19.23
N ALA A 585 -18.12 -42.68 -20.45
CA ALA A 585 -18.01 -41.25 -20.77
C ALA A 585 -19.37 -40.54 -20.91
N GLU A 586 -20.50 -41.23 -20.73
CA GLU A 586 -21.86 -40.68 -20.82
C GLU A 586 -22.07 -39.44 -19.92
N PRO A 587 -21.60 -39.39 -18.66
CA PRO A 587 -21.74 -38.20 -17.82
C PRO A 587 -20.97 -36.98 -18.35
N ILE A 588 -19.83 -37.20 -19.00
CA ILE A 588 -18.99 -36.14 -19.58
C ILE A 588 -19.65 -35.61 -20.85
N ALA A 589 -20.21 -36.48 -21.70
CA ALA A 589 -20.95 -36.10 -22.90
C ALA A 589 -22.15 -35.19 -22.57
N HIS A 590 -22.94 -35.57 -21.57
CA HIS A 590 -24.08 -34.77 -21.11
C HIS A 590 -23.66 -33.44 -20.49
N TRP A 591 -22.56 -33.42 -19.73
CA TRP A 591 -22.04 -32.18 -19.16
C TRP A 591 -21.47 -31.23 -20.22
N LEU A 592 -20.70 -31.72 -21.19
CA LEU A 592 -20.20 -30.92 -22.31
C LEU A 592 -21.34 -30.31 -23.12
N SER A 593 -22.41 -31.09 -23.34
CA SER A 593 -23.62 -30.63 -24.01
C SER A 593 -24.30 -29.48 -23.25
N LYS A 594 -24.43 -29.64 -21.92
CA LYS A 594 -24.92 -28.58 -21.03
C LYS A 594 -24.03 -27.34 -21.04
N LEU A 595 -22.70 -27.50 -21.00
CA LEU A 595 -21.73 -26.40 -20.98
C LEU A 595 -21.81 -25.57 -22.27
N LEU A 596 -21.77 -26.22 -23.44
CA LEU A 596 -21.87 -25.54 -24.74
C LEU A 596 -23.21 -24.79 -24.89
N TYR A 597 -24.30 -25.35 -24.37
CA TYR A 597 -25.59 -24.68 -24.34
C TYR A 597 -25.57 -23.41 -23.48
N LEU A 598 -24.97 -23.46 -22.29
CA LEU A 598 -24.87 -22.31 -21.39
C LEU A 598 -23.94 -21.22 -21.94
N LEU A 599 -22.80 -21.59 -22.54
CA LEU A 599 -21.88 -20.62 -23.18
C LEU A 599 -22.59 -19.86 -24.32
N LYS A 600 -23.37 -20.58 -25.14
CA LYS A 600 -24.23 -19.96 -26.16
C LYS A 600 -25.27 -19.00 -25.56
N LEU A 601 -25.87 -19.36 -24.43
CA LEU A 601 -26.91 -18.54 -23.78
C LEU A 601 -26.35 -17.23 -23.21
N VAL A 602 -25.08 -17.24 -22.76
CA VAL A 602 -24.38 -16.10 -22.20
C VAL A 602 -23.83 -15.13 -23.27
N GLY A 603 -23.83 -15.54 -24.55
CA GLY A 603 -23.48 -14.69 -25.68
C GLY A 603 -22.08 -14.90 -26.23
N GLU A 604 -21.42 -16.02 -25.93
CA GLU A 604 -20.21 -16.42 -26.65
C GLU A 604 -20.53 -16.74 -28.13
N ASP A 605 -19.54 -16.59 -29.01
CA ASP A 605 -19.71 -16.67 -30.47
C ASP A 605 -20.34 -17.99 -30.93
N GLU A 606 -21.60 -17.92 -31.39
CA GLU A 606 -22.37 -19.09 -31.82
C GLU A 606 -21.73 -19.81 -33.03
N THR A 607 -21.04 -19.08 -33.90
CA THR A 607 -20.44 -19.65 -35.11
C THR A 607 -19.19 -20.46 -34.78
N VAL A 608 -18.35 -19.95 -33.88
CA VAL A 608 -17.16 -20.65 -33.37
C VAL A 608 -17.59 -21.85 -32.51
N LEU A 609 -18.56 -21.68 -31.62
CA LEU A 609 -19.10 -22.78 -30.79
C LEU A 609 -19.75 -23.87 -31.64
N GLY A 610 -20.35 -23.54 -32.78
CA GLY A 610 -20.85 -24.49 -33.76
C GLY A 610 -19.74 -25.37 -34.36
N LEU A 611 -18.62 -24.77 -34.77
CA LEU A 611 -17.44 -25.49 -35.29
C LEU A 611 -16.77 -26.38 -34.24
N VAL A 612 -16.73 -25.90 -32.99
CA VAL A 612 -16.26 -26.66 -31.82
C VAL A 612 -17.16 -27.88 -31.59
N ARG A 613 -18.49 -27.70 -31.56
CA ARG A 613 -19.45 -28.81 -31.44
C ARG A 613 -19.26 -29.85 -32.54
N ASP A 614 -19.12 -29.41 -33.79
CA ASP A 614 -18.97 -30.33 -34.92
C ASP A 614 -17.68 -31.15 -34.82
N SER A 615 -16.63 -30.54 -34.25
CA SER A 615 -15.35 -31.21 -33.95
C SER A 615 -15.47 -32.20 -32.78
N PHE A 616 -16.26 -31.89 -31.73
CA PHE A 616 -16.61 -32.84 -30.67
C PHE A 616 -17.41 -34.04 -31.20
N VAL A 617 -18.37 -33.81 -32.10
CA VAL A 617 -19.20 -34.86 -32.71
C VAL A 617 -18.36 -35.76 -33.63
N ALA A 618 -17.48 -35.18 -34.45
CA ALA A 618 -16.62 -35.92 -35.37
C ALA A 618 -15.63 -36.85 -34.64
N SER A 619 -15.22 -36.48 -33.43
CA SER A 619 -14.29 -37.24 -32.60
C SER A 619 -14.96 -38.17 -31.57
N ALA A 620 -16.29 -38.17 -31.49
CA ALA A 620 -17.07 -39.01 -30.56
C ALA A 620 -17.45 -40.38 -31.14
N ASP A 621 -17.54 -41.40 -30.27
CA ASP A 621 -18.11 -42.71 -30.61
C ASP A 621 -19.62 -42.60 -30.93
N LYS A 622 -20.16 -43.54 -31.71
CA LYS A 622 -21.57 -43.53 -32.20
C LYS A 622 -22.59 -43.35 -31.08
N ALA A 623 -22.30 -43.86 -29.88
CA ALA A 623 -23.19 -43.75 -28.72
C ALA A 623 -23.36 -42.32 -28.18
N TYR A 624 -22.38 -41.42 -28.41
CA TYR A 624 -22.38 -40.05 -27.86
C TYR A 624 -22.63 -38.97 -28.92
N GLN A 625 -22.60 -39.32 -30.20
CA GLN A 625 -22.83 -38.39 -31.31
C GLN A 625 -24.20 -37.72 -31.25
N ASP A 626 -25.25 -38.48 -30.89
CA ASP A 626 -26.61 -37.94 -30.81
C ASP A 626 -26.76 -36.96 -29.64
N VAL A 627 -26.15 -37.26 -28.48
CA VAL A 627 -26.15 -36.38 -27.29
C VAL A 627 -25.43 -35.04 -27.57
N LEU A 628 -24.33 -35.07 -28.33
CA LEU A 628 -23.54 -33.89 -28.68
C LEU A 628 -24.13 -33.10 -29.88
N ARG A 629 -24.91 -33.74 -30.76
CA ARG A 629 -25.65 -33.03 -31.81
C ARG A 629 -26.81 -32.23 -31.23
N ASP A 630 -27.43 -32.75 -30.17
CA ASP A 630 -28.56 -32.13 -29.50
C ASP A 630 -28.19 -30.99 -28.52
N CYS A 631 -26.90 -30.61 -28.40
CA CYS A 631 -26.41 -29.54 -27.49
C CYS A 631 -27.20 -28.22 -27.58
N PHE A 632 -27.61 -27.81 -28.79
CA PHE A 632 -28.36 -26.56 -28.98
C PHE A 632 -29.89 -26.75 -28.98
N LEU A 633 -30.38 -28.00 -28.92
CA LEU A 633 -31.80 -28.38 -28.97
C LEU A 633 -32.31 -28.93 -27.64
N TRP A 634 -31.55 -28.81 -26.55
CA TRP A 634 -31.76 -29.43 -25.25
C TRP A 634 -33.17 -29.15 -24.65
N LYS A 635 -34.17 -29.99 -24.97
CA LYS A 635 -35.61 -29.71 -24.72
C LYS A 635 -36.09 -30.06 -23.30
N MET A 636 -35.46 -31.02 -22.61
CA MET A 636 -35.98 -31.60 -21.34
C MET A 636 -35.44 -30.95 -20.05
N SER A 637 -34.38 -30.14 -20.12
CA SER A 637 -33.68 -29.55 -18.96
C SER A 637 -33.41 -28.04 -19.09
N LYS A 638 -33.98 -27.41 -20.13
CA LYS A 638 -33.86 -25.98 -20.47
C LYS A 638 -34.24 -25.06 -19.30
N GLU A 639 -35.33 -25.36 -18.60
CA GLU A 639 -35.80 -24.56 -17.46
C GLU A 639 -34.90 -24.71 -16.24
N LYS A 640 -34.46 -25.93 -15.90
CA LYS A 640 -33.56 -26.19 -14.76
C LYS A 640 -32.16 -25.60 -14.95
N ALA A 641 -31.63 -25.60 -16.17
CA ALA A 641 -30.33 -24.98 -16.47
C ALA A 641 -30.38 -23.46 -16.43
N LYS A 642 -31.51 -22.86 -16.88
CA LYS A 642 -31.79 -21.44 -16.71
C LYS A 642 -32.01 -21.07 -15.24
N GLU A 643 -32.68 -21.91 -14.46
CA GLU A 643 -32.84 -21.74 -13.00
C GLU A 643 -31.50 -21.86 -12.26
N ALA A 644 -30.63 -22.80 -12.64
CA ALA A 644 -29.28 -22.93 -12.07
C ALA A 644 -28.43 -21.68 -12.37
N LEU A 645 -28.45 -21.19 -13.62
CA LEU A 645 -27.78 -19.95 -13.99
C LEU A 645 -28.37 -18.73 -13.26
N LYS A 646 -29.70 -18.66 -13.10
CA LYS A 646 -30.40 -17.64 -12.31
C LYS A 646 -30.01 -17.70 -10.83
N SER A 647 -29.82 -18.90 -10.26
CA SER A 647 -29.35 -19.06 -8.87
C SER A 647 -27.89 -18.64 -8.68
N ALA A 648 -27.05 -18.81 -9.71
CA ALA A 648 -25.63 -18.42 -9.66
C ALA A 648 -25.40 -16.91 -9.92
N THR A 649 -26.29 -16.27 -10.68
CA THR A 649 -26.07 -14.93 -11.25
C THR A 649 -27.13 -13.90 -10.87
N SER A 650 -28.21 -14.32 -10.19
CA SER A 650 -29.40 -13.53 -9.85
C SER A 650 -30.16 -12.90 -11.03
N ALA A 651 -29.69 -13.09 -12.27
CA ALA A 651 -30.26 -12.51 -13.48
C ALA A 651 -31.37 -13.40 -14.10
N ASP A 652 -32.45 -12.77 -14.57
CA ASP A 652 -33.63 -13.47 -15.07
C ASP A 652 -33.57 -13.71 -16.60
N PHE A 653 -33.24 -14.93 -17.00
CA PHE A 653 -33.14 -15.34 -18.42
C PHE A 653 -34.41 -16.04 -18.94
N SER A 654 -35.57 -15.76 -18.33
CA SER A 654 -36.88 -16.29 -18.70
C SER A 654 -37.42 -15.72 -20.04
N GLY A 655 -36.78 -14.67 -20.58
CA GLY A 655 -37.13 -14.04 -21.85
C GLY A 655 -36.78 -14.87 -23.10
N SER A 656 -37.57 -14.70 -24.16
CA SER A 656 -37.37 -15.27 -25.50
C SER A 656 -35.98 -14.96 -26.06
N GLU A 657 -35.39 -15.91 -26.80
CA GLU A 657 -34.02 -15.96 -27.36
C GLU A 657 -33.65 -14.84 -28.36
N ARG A 658 -34.14 -13.61 -28.21
CA ARG A 658 -33.80 -12.46 -29.07
C ARG A 658 -33.74 -11.15 -28.29
N SER A 659 -32.57 -10.85 -27.74
CA SER A 659 -32.15 -9.48 -27.47
C SER A 659 -30.64 -9.43 -27.35
N SER A 660 -29.98 -9.41 -28.52
CA SER A 660 -28.57 -9.09 -28.68
C SER A 660 -28.38 -7.59 -28.46
N THR A 661 -27.86 -7.19 -27.30
CA THR A 661 -27.03 -5.99 -27.13
C THR A 661 -26.52 -5.93 -25.68
N SER A 662 -25.27 -6.34 -25.47
CA SER A 662 -24.48 -5.90 -24.30
C SER A 662 -23.63 -4.70 -24.71
N PRO A 663 -23.29 -3.76 -23.80
CA PRO A 663 -22.59 -2.52 -24.14
C PRO A 663 -21.08 -2.74 -24.26
N ASN A 664 -20.46 -2.27 -25.34
CA ASN A 664 -19.00 -2.37 -25.58
C ASN A 664 -18.19 -1.35 -24.76
N PRO A 665 -17.12 -1.75 -24.06
CA PRO A 665 -16.03 -0.87 -23.61
C PRO A 665 -14.96 -0.64 -24.71
N PRO A 666 -14.03 0.33 -24.51
CA PRO A 666 -13.25 0.94 -25.60
C PRO A 666 -12.05 0.11 -26.07
N GLN A 667 -11.84 0.12 -27.39
CA GLN A 667 -10.77 -0.57 -28.11
C GLN A 667 -9.37 -0.06 -27.74
N ARG A 668 -8.46 -0.99 -27.41
CA ARG A 668 -7.02 -0.75 -27.36
C ARG A 668 -6.38 -1.21 -28.68
N THR A 669 -5.63 -0.32 -29.31
CA THR A 669 -5.05 -0.47 -30.65
C THR A 669 -3.92 -1.51 -30.64
N GLN A 670 -3.98 -2.49 -31.55
CA GLN A 670 -2.92 -3.49 -31.76
C GLN A 670 -1.79 -2.91 -32.62
N GLU A 671 -0.54 -3.08 -32.19
CA GLU A 671 0.65 -2.74 -32.98
C GLU A 671 1.10 -3.90 -33.89
N PRO A 672 1.64 -3.61 -35.10
CA PRO A 672 2.03 -4.63 -36.06
C PRO A 672 3.46 -5.18 -35.82
N LYS A 673 3.59 -6.52 -35.87
CA LYS A 673 4.86 -7.27 -35.86
C LYS A 673 5.77 -6.86 -37.03
N LYS A 674 7.08 -6.71 -36.77
CA LYS A 674 8.11 -6.57 -37.81
C LYS A 674 9.26 -7.57 -37.66
N ILE A 675 9.75 -7.93 -38.84
CA ILE A 675 10.77 -8.93 -39.19
C ILE A 675 12.16 -8.33 -38.95
N GLY A 676 13.07 -9.13 -38.39
CA GLY A 676 14.40 -8.70 -37.98
C GLY A 676 15.32 -8.24 -39.10
N THR A 677 16.19 -7.28 -38.78
CA THR A 677 17.14 -6.68 -39.72
C THR A 677 18.49 -6.33 -39.08
N VAL A 678 19.50 -6.52 -39.94
CA VAL A 678 20.90 -6.07 -39.91
C VAL A 678 21.14 -4.75 -39.15
N ILE A 679 22.16 -4.74 -38.29
CA ILE A 679 22.54 -3.61 -37.43
C ILE A 679 23.14 -2.47 -38.27
N ASP A 680 22.41 -1.35 -38.35
CA ASP A 680 22.89 -0.05 -38.86
C ASP A 680 23.53 0.74 -37.71
N LEU A 681 24.81 1.12 -37.84
CA LEU A 681 25.59 1.80 -36.81
C LEU A 681 25.13 3.24 -36.51
N GLU A 682 24.27 3.81 -37.35
CA GLU A 682 23.72 5.16 -37.17
C GLU A 682 22.41 5.18 -36.37
N LEU A 683 21.71 4.04 -36.33
CA LEU A 683 20.49 3.88 -35.54
C LEU A 683 20.82 3.62 -34.04
N PRO A 684 19.91 3.99 -33.12
CA PRO A 684 20.08 3.61 -31.72
C PRO A 684 20.01 2.07 -31.58
N PRO A 685 20.78 1.46 -30.66
CA PRO A 685 20.72 0.03 -30.45
C PRO A 685 19.30 -0.41 -30.03
N GLU A 686 18.77 -1.43 -30.68
CA GLU A 686 17.48 -2.02 -30.33
C GLU A 686 17.57 -2.80 -29.01
N GLU A 687 16.43 -2.90 -28.32
CA GLU A 687 16.30 -3.63 -27.07
C GLU A 687 16.37 -5.14 -27.35
N ASP A 688 17.21 -5.88 -26.61
CA ASP A 688 17.31 -7.34 -26.76
C ASP A 688 16.01 -8.01 -26.28
N GLU A 689 15.23 -8.55 -27.22
CA GLU A 689 13.97 -9.25 -26.96
C GLU A 689 14.10 -10.39 -25.93
N LYS A 690 15.30 -10.97 -25.78
CA LYS A 690 15.54 -12.09 -24.86
C LYS A 690 15.92 -11.65 -23.45
N HIS A 691 16.26 -10.38 -23.25
CA HIS A 691 16.70 -9.82 -21.96
C HIS A 691 17.70 -10.71 -21.19
N ALA A 692 18.69 -11.26 -21.91
CA ALA A 692 19.59 -12.27 -21.35
C ALA A 692 20.41 -11.76 -20.15
N GLY A 693 20.64 -10.44 -20.06
CA GLY A 693 21.34 -9.77 -18.97
C GLY A 693 20.73 -9.98 -17.57
N LEU A 694 19.43 -10.32 -17.47
CA LEU A 694 18.79 -10.62 -16.18
C LEU A 694 19.39 -11.85 -15.48
N ASN A 695 19.92 -12.81 -16.26
CA ASN A 695 20.28 -14.15 -15.77
C ASN A 695 21.78 -14.48 -15.90
N ARG A 696 22.53 -13.80 -16.78
CA ARG A 696 23.95 -14.14 -17.06
C ARG A 696 24.85 -13.97 -15.84
N TRP A 697 24.69 -12.86 -15.12
CA TRP A 697 25.47 -12.55 -13.91
C TRP A 697 25.33 -13.59 -12.79
N ARG A 698 24.26 -14.40 -12.79
CA ARG A 698 24.02 -15.42 -11.75
C ARG A 698 24.89 -16.68 -11.89
N LYS A 699 25.49 -16.89 -13.07
CA LYS A 699 26.18 -18.15 -13.41
C LYS A 699 27.71 -18.08 -13.30
N LYS A 700 28.26 -16.89 -13.11
CA LYS A 700 29.69 -16.60 -13.16
C LYS A 700 30.14 -15.94 -11.85
N ASP A 701 31.45 -15.90 -11.63
CA ASP A 701 32.05 -15.17 -10.51
C ASP A 701 31.95 -13.64 -10.75
N LEU A 702 32.00 -12.83 -9.69
CA LEU A 702 31.76 -11.38 -9.80
C LEU A 702 32.79 -10.67 -10.68
N GLU A 703 34.06 -11.04 -10.60
CA GLU A 703 35.13 -10.49 -11.46
C GLU A 703 34.88 -10.83 -12.93
N GLU A 704 34.54 -12.08 -13.23
CA GLU A 704 34.19 -12.52 -14.59
C GLU A 704 32.93 -11.80 -15.11
N CYS A 705 31.94 -11.55 -14.26
CA CYS A 705 30.74 -10.78 -14.61
C CYS A 705 31.04 -9.31 -14.94
N ILE A 706 32.05 -8.73 -14.29
CA ILE A 706 32.49 -7.35 -14.54
C ILE A 706 33.24 -7.29 -15.86
N ASP A 707 34.21 -8.19 -16.06
CA ASP A 707 35.05 -8.25 -17.26
C ASP A 707 34.21 -8.50 -18.53
N ASP A 708 33.20 -9.38 -18.44
CA ASP A 708 32.28 -9.67 -19.54
C ASP A 708 31.17 -8.62 -19.72
N GLY A 709 31.04 -7.66 -18.80
CA GLY A 709 30.03 -6.59 -18.86
C GLY A 709 28.60 -7.04 -18.51
N ASP A 710 28.42 -8.23 -17.92
CA ASP A 710 27.12 -8.80 -17.55
C ASP A 710 26.37 -7.92 -16.54
N ILE A 711 27.08 -7.29 -15.59
CA ILE A 711 26.49 -6.34 -14.63
C ILE A 711 25.99 -5.07 -15.35
N GLY A 712 26.71 -4.62 -16.38
CA GLY A 712 26.27 -3.50 -17.21
C GLY A 712 24.99 -3.82 -18.00
N GLU A 713 24.88 -5.03 -18.57
CA GLU A 713 23.65 -5.49 -19.22
C GLU A 713 22.46 -5.56 -18.24
N LEU A 714 22.70 -6.02 -16.99
CA LEU A 714 21.67 -6.05 -15.95
C LEU A 714 21.18 -4.63 -15.61
N LEU A 715 22.08 -3.66 -15.49
CA LEU A 715 21.74 -2.26 -15.23
C LEU A 715 20.93 -1.63 -16.39
N LEU A 716 21.26 -1.97 -17.64
CA LEU A 716 20.52 -1.51 -18.81
C LEU A 716 19.08 -2.05 -18.86
N CYS A 717 18.79 -3.20 -18.24
CA CYS A 717 17.43 -3.73 -18.14
C CYS A 717 16.47 -2.80 -17.36
N LEU A 718 16.99 -1.86 -16.54
CA LEU A 718 16.18 -0.80 -15.90
C LEU A 718 15.61 0.21 -16.89
N CYS A 719 16.20 0.32 -18.09
CA CYS A 719 15.73 1.20 -19.17
C CYS A 719 14.66 0.53 -20.05
N SER A 720 14.30 -0.72 -19.77
CA SER A 720 13.38 -1.51 -20.59
C SER A 720 11.99 -0.89 -20.65
N LYS A 721 11.34 -0.97 -21.81
CA LYS A 721 9.94 -0.54 -21.98
C LYS A 721 8.98 -1.38 -21.12
N HIS A 722 9.34 -2.64 -20.86
CA HIS A 722 8.52 -3.59 -20.12
C HIS A 722 8.68 -3.44 -18.59
N ALA A 723 7.59 -3.17 -17.88
CA ALA A 723 7.62 -2.96 -16.43
C ALA A 723 8.12 -4.19 -15.65
N GLU A 724 7.76 -5.39 -16.09
CA GLU A 724 8.18 -6.65 -15.46
C GLU A 724 9.70 -6.83 -15.50
N ILE A 725 10.33 -6.53 -16.63
CA ILE A 725 11.78 -6.62 -16.82
C ILE A 725 12.49 -5.62 -15.89
N ARG A 726 11.97 -4.40 -15.75
CA ARG A 726 12.51 -3.40 -14.82
C ARG A 726 12.43 -3.86 -13.37
N LEU A 727 11.28 -4.41 -12.96
CA LEU A 727 11.10 -4.95 -11.61
C LEU A 727 12.05 -6.11 -11.33
N GLN A 728 12.20 -7.04 -12.28
CA GLN A 728 13.14 -8.15 -12.16
C GLN A 728 14.60 -7.66 -12.10
N ALA A 729 14.97 -6.67 -12.92
CA ALA A 729 16.30 -6.06 -12.88
C ALA A 729 16.58 -5.42 -11.51
N ALA A 730 15.63 -4.65 -10.96
CA ALA A 730 15.78 -4.05 -9.64
C ALA A 730 15.94 -5.11 -8.53
N VAL A 731 15.18 -6.20 -8.59
CA VAL A 731 15.32 -7.33 -7.64
C VAL A 731 16.69 -8.00 -7.79
N ASN A 732 17.15 -8.26 -9.01
CA ASN A 732 18.47 -8.84 -9.29
C ASN A 732 19.61 -7.95 -8.77
N ILE A 733 19.52 -6.62 -8.93
CA ILE A 733 20.51 -5.68 -8.42
C ILE A 733 20.54 -5.70 -6.89
N ARG A 734 19.38 -5.75 -6.22
CA ARG A 734 19.33 -5.92 -4.75
C ARG A 734 19.98 -7.23 -4.29
N GLN A 735 19.79 -8.32 -5.05
CA GLN A 735 20.45 -9.60 -4.78
C GLN A 735 21.97 -9.50 -4.97
N LEU A 736 22.43 -8.81 -6.01
CA LEU A 736 23.86 -8.56 -6.23
C LEU A 736 24.49 -7.75 -5.08
N ILE A 737 23.82 -6.69 -4.61
CA ILE A 737 24.24 -5.91 -3.44
C ILE A 737 24.36 -6.81 -2.20
N ALA A 738 23.34 -7.63 -1.93
CA ALA A 738 23.34 -8.54 -0.79
C ALA A 738 24.46 -9.59 -0.88
N ASN A 739 24.78 -10.08 -2.09
CA ASN A 739 25.90 -11.00 -2.30
C ASN A 739 27.24 -10.34 -2.00
N ILE A 740 27.45 -9.09 -2.42
CA ILE A 740 28.66 -8.31 -2.11
C ILE A 740 28.79 -8.10 -0.59
N GLU A 741 27.69 -7.76 0.09
CA GLU A 741 27.69 -7.55 1.55
C GLU A 741 27.97 -8.83 2.35
N ALA A 742 27.47 -9.98 1.87
CA ALA A 742 27.70 -11.27 2.52
C ALA A 742 29.17 -11.69 2.49
N ASN A 743 29.89 -11.39 1.40
CA ASN A 743 31.29 -11.77 1.22
C ASN A 743 32.28 -10.83 1.95
N LYS A 744 31.84 -9.62 2.37
CA LYS A 744 32.66 -8.59 3.03
C LYS A 744 33.87 -8.11 2.22
N ASP A 745 33.78 -8.20 0.90
CA ASP A 745 34.86 -7.80 0.01
C ASP A 745 34.97 -6.28 -0.03
N GLN A 746 36.06 -5.74 0.53
CA GLN A 746 36.32 -4.30 0.53
C GLN A 746 36.52 -3.74 -0.89
N GLU A 747 36.94 -4.59 -1.83
CA GLU A 747 37.24 -4.25 -3.22
C GLU A 747 35.99 -3.84 -4.02
N PHE A 748 34.80 -4.33 -3.65
CA PHE A 748 33.54 -4.00 -4.33
C PHE A 748 32.74 -2.89 -3.64
N THR A 749 33.35 -2.15 -2.72
CA THR A 749 32.67 -1.08 -1.97
C THR A 749 32.12 0.00 -2.90
N GLN A 750 32.89 0.43 -3.90
CA GLN A 750 32.50 1.44 -4.89
C GLN A 750 31.42 0.91 -5.83
N LEU A 751 31.50 -0.36 -6.23
CA LEU A 751 30.47 -1.01 -7.03
C LEU A 751 29.14 -1.08 -6.27
N ARG A 752 29.18 -1.42 -4.98
CA ARG A 752 28.00 -1.43 -4.10
C ARG A 752 27.37 -0.03 -4.00
N LEU A 753 28.19 1.02 -3.89
CA LEU A 753 27.72 2.40 -3.88
C LEU A 753 27.00 2.75 -5.19
N LEU A 754 27.59 2.42 -6.35
CA LEU A 754 26.98 2.62 -7.66
C LEU A 754 25.63 1.91 -7.78
N LEU A 755 25.55 0.62 -7.41
CA LEU A 755 24.33 -0.19 -7.50
C LEU A 755 23.24 0.36 -6.56
N GLY A 756 23.62 0.78 -5.35
CA GLY A 756 22.71 1.41 -4.39
C GLY A 756 22.14 2.73 -4.89
N GLU A 757 22.99 3.66 -5.34
CA GLU A 757 22.55 4.94 -5.90
C GLU A 757 21.67 4.78 -7.14
N THR A 758 21.97 3.79 -7.98
CA THR A 758 21.14 3.48 -9.16
C THR A 758 19.74 3.05 -8.74
N LEU A 759 19.62 2.16 -7.75
CA LEU A 759 18.32 1.70 -7.25
C LEU A 759 17.52 2.82 -6.59
N GLU A 760 18.15 3.63 -5.74
CA GLU A 760 17.51 4.80 -5.12
C GLU A 760 17.00 5.79 -6.18
N THR A 761 17.77 5.98 -7.25
CA THR A 761 17.37 6.82 -8.39
C THR A 761 16.13 6.26 -9.10
N VAL A 762 16.05 4.93 -9.30
CA VAL A 762 14.89 4.29 -9.92
C VAL A 762 13.66 4.35 -9.01
N GLU A 763 13.83 4.11 -7.70
CA GLU A 763 12.73 4.13 -6.74
C GLU A 763 12.11 5.53 -6.58
N ARG A 764 12.92 6.60 -6.62
CA ARG A 764 12.44 7.99 -6.54
C ARG A 764 11.72 8.46 -7.79
N ASN A 765 12.07 7.92 -8.96
CA ASN A 765 11.41 8.28 -10.22
C ASN A 765 10.02 7.64 -10.39
N GLY A 766 9.61 6.79 -9.44
CA GLY A 766 8.38 6.00 -9.52
C GLY A 766 8.52 4.85 -10.51
N ASN A 767 7.97 3.67 -10.18
CA ASN A 767 7.97 2.52 -11.10
C ASN A 767 7.14 2.75 -12.39
N ASP A 768 6.51 3.93 -12.53
CA ASP A 768 5.60 4.30 -13.62
C ASP A 768 6.30 4.48 -14.98
N GLY A 769 7.63 4.65 -15.03
CA GLY A 769 8.38 4.85 -16.28
C GLY A 769 9.71 4.11 -16.36
N PRO A 770 10.25 3.89 -17.57
CA PRO A 770 11.62 3.39 -17.74
C PRO A 770 12.65 4.41 -17.28
N LEU A 771 13.76 3.94 -16.71
CA LEU A 771 14.92 4.80 -16.46
C LEU A 771 15.43 5.34 -17.81
N PRO A 772 15.65 6.65 -17.99
CA PRO A 772 16.26 7.17 -19.21
C PRO A 772 17.62 6.50 -19.48
N TYR A 773 17.94 6.25 -20.76
CA TYR A 773 19.21 5.61 -21.12
C TYR A 773 20.41 6.46 -20.70
N VAL A 774 20.24 7.76 -20.53
CA VAL A 774 21.21 8.66 -19.88
C VAL A 774 21.70 8.11 -18.53
N GLY A 775 20.78 7.61 -17.69
CA GLY A 775 21.11 7.05 -16.38
C GLY A 775 21.62 5.61 -16.48
N GLY A 776 20.93 4.75 -17.24
CA GLY A 776 21.29 3.33 -17.35
C GLY A 776 22.64 3.09 -18.04
N VAL A 777 22.96 3.81 -19.11
CA VAL A 777 24.26 3.70 -19.79
C VAL A 777 25.38 4.24 -18.92
N PHE A 778 25.12 5.29 -18.13
CA PHE A 778 26.10 5.78 -17.15
C PHE A 778 26.40 4.70 -16.11
N ALA A 779 25.35 4.12 -15.52
CA ALA A 779 25.49 3.05 -14.54
C ALA A 779 26.29 1.88 -15.13
N ALA A 780 25.94 1.41 -16.34
CA ALA A 780 26.62 0.31 -17.00
C ALA A 780 28.11 0.59 -17.28
N ARG A 781 28.44 1.79 -17.76
CA ARG A 781 29.85 2.17 -18.01
C ARG A 781 30.63 2.39 -16.71
N ALA A 782 29.99 2.88 -15.67
CA ALA A 782 30.62 3.14 -14.37
C ALA A 782 31.08 1.85 -13.68
N VAL A 783 30.44 0.70 -13.93
CA VAL A 783 30.88 -0.60 -13.40
C VAL A 783 32.35 -0.88 -13.76
N ASN A 784 32.69 -0.78 -15.05
CA ASN A 784 34.04 -1.08 -15.53
C ASN A 784 35.05 -0.01 -15.09
N ILE A 785 34.61 1.24 -14.94
CA ILE A 785 35.46 2.32 -14.43
C ILE A 785 35.82 2.07 -12.97
N LEU A 786 34.86 1.64 -12.14
CA LEU A 786 35.09 1.41 -10.72
C LEU A 786 35.84 0.10 -10.44
N ALA A 787 35.79 -0.85 -11.37
CA ALA A 787 36.56 -2.08 -11.31
C ALA A 787 38.07 -1.85 -11.55
N ASP A 788 38.45 -0.80 -12.29
CA ASP A 788 39.85 -0.45 -12.56
C ASP A 788 40.21 0.90 -11.90
N PRO A 789 40.87 0.89 -10.72
CA PRO A 789 41.36 2.10 -10.07
C PRO A 789 42.34 2.93 -10.89
N THR A 790 42.97 2.35 -11.93
CA THR A 790 43.89 3.05 -12.83
C THR A 790 43.18 3.76 -13.98
N HIS A 791 41.87 3.54 -14.12
CA HIS A 791 41.07 4.15 -15.17
C HIS A 791 41.06 5.68 -15.05
N VAL A 792 41.23 6.38 -16.18
CA VAL A 792 41.37 7.86 -16.24
C VAL A 792 40.19 8.64 -15.64
N LEU A 793 39.01 8.01 -15.55
CA LEU A 793 37.79 8.60 -14.97
C LEU A 793 37.46 8.13 -13.55
N PHE A 794 38.28 7.26 -12.94
CA PHE A 794 37.99 6.69 -11.62
C PHE A 794 37.76 7.78 -10.55
N GLY A 795 38.62 8.80 -10.50
CA GLY A 795 38.49 9.91 -9.56
C GLY A 795 37.22 10.75 -9.80
N LYS A 796 36.94 11.10 -11.05
CA LYS A 796 35.76 11.89 -11.44
C LYS A 796 34.44 11.17 -11.16
N VAL A 797 34.36 9.85 -11.40
CA VAL A 797 33.17 9.03 -11.12
C VAL A 797 32.96 8.88 -9.62
N ASN A 798 34.00 8.55 -8.84
CA ASN A 798 33.87 8.46 -7.38
C ASN A 798 33.43 9.79 -6.75
N LYS A 799 33.97 10.92 -7.23
CA LYS A 799 33.56 12.25 -6.78
C LYS A 799 32.09 12.56 -7.11
N PHE A 800 31.56 12.00 -8.19
CA PHE A 800 30.15 12.11 -8.54
C PHE A 800 29.27 11.29 -7.59
N LEU A 801 29.61 10.02 -7.37
CA LEU A 801 28.85 9.12 -6.48
C LEU A 801 28.81 9.65 -5.04
N LEU A 802 29.96 10.07 -4.50
CA LEU A 802 30.05 10.63 -3.14
C LEU A 802 29.30 11.96 -2.93
N LYS A 803 28.70 12.55 -3.97
CA LYS A 803 28.03 13.84 -3.88
C LYS A 803 26.62 13.73 -3.29
N ARG A 804 25.86 12.69 -3.63
CA ARG A 804 24.45 12.51 -3.26
C ARG A 804 24.06 11.03 -3.31
N PRO A 805 23.09 10.57 -2.50
CA PRO A 805 22.65 9.17 -2.50
C PRO A 805 21.77 8.77 -3.70
N TYR A 806 21.46 9.69 -4.61
CA TYR A 806 20.68 9.45 -5.83
C TYR A 806 21.07 10.46 -6.93
N TRP A 807 20.71 10.16 -8.19
CA TRP A 807 21.08 10.97 -9.33
C TRP A 807 19.93 11.82 -9.86
N PHE A 808 20.25 13.07 -10.19
CA PHE A 808 19.45 13.85 -11.11
C PHE A 808 19.85 13.44 -12.53
N VAL A 809 19.16 12.43 -13.08
CA VAL A 809 19.53 11.79 -14.36
C VAL A 809 19.69 12.81 -15.49
N ASP A 810 18.82 13.81 -15.52
CA ASP A 810 18.87 14.91 -16.48
C ASP A 810 20.19 15.71 -16.41
N ASN A 811 20.82 15.83 -15.24
CA ASN A 811 22.03 16.61 -15.03
C ASN A 811 23.33 15.83 -15.30
N ILE A 812 23.28 14.50 -15.46
CA ILE A 812 24.48 13.66 -15.64
C ILE A 812 25.32 14.12 -16.85
N PRO A 813 24.74 14.29 -18.07
CA PRO A 813 25.53 14.70 -19.23
C PRO A 813 26.14 16.09 -19.06
N ARG A 814 25.42 17.01 -18.40
CA ARG A 814 25.91 18.37 -18.12
C ARG A 814 27.06 18.35 -17.11
N TYR A 815 26.97 17.52 -16.08
CA TYR A 815 28.01 17.39 -15.06
C TYR A 815 29.31 16.88 -15.67
N PHE A 816 29.25 15.75 -16.37
CA PHE A 816 30.44 15.17 -17.01
C PHE A 816 30.94 16.02 -18.18
N GLY A 817 30.06 16.61 -18.99
CA GLY A 817 30.47 17.55 -20.04
C GLY A 817 31.24 18.76 -19.50
N ARG A 818 30.81 19.33 -18.36
CA ARG A 818 31.55 20.41 -17.70
C ARG A 818 32.90 19.94 -17.16
N ASN A 819 32.94 18.77 -16.50
CA ASN A 819 34.14 18.31 -15.80
C ASN A 819 35.16 17.61 -16.70
N ILE A 820 34.77 17.16 -17.89
CA ILE A 820 35.64 16.47 -18.84
C ILE A 820 36.02 17.40 -19.99
N VAL A 821 35.06 18.07 -20.64
CA VAL A 821 35.34 18.85 -21.85
C VAL A 821 35.91 20.23 -21.52
N ARG A 822 35.43 20.86 -20.43
CA ARG A 822 35.75 22.27 -20.08
C ARG A 822 36.80 22.46 -18.98
N ASN A 823 37.12 21.41 -18.24
CA ASN A 823 38.08 21.45 -17.14
C ASN A 823 39.29 20.59 -17.48
N ASP A 824 40.40 20.87 -16.82
CA ASP A 824 41.64 20.11 -16.96
C ASP A 824 41.47 18.65 -16.47
N PRO A 825 42.19 17.70 -17.08
CA PRO A 825 42.21 16.31 -16.62
C PRO A 825 42.87 16.18 -15.24
N GLU A 826 42.56 15.10 -14.53
CA GLU A 826 43.23 14.80 -13.24
C GLU A 826 44.62 14.18 -13.44
N GLN A 827 44.84 13.55 -14.60
CA GLN A 827 46.12 12.95 -15.00
C GLN A 827 46.67 13.72 -16.22
N ASP A 828 47.98 13.95 -16.23
CA ASP A 828 48.64 14.56 -17.39
C ASP A 828 48.45 13.67 -18.63
N ASP A 829 48.21 14.30 -19.80
CA ASP A 829 47.94 13.65 -21.08
C ASP A 829 46.66 12.78 -21.18
N SER A 830 45.74 12.78 -20.19
CA SER A 830 44.49 11.99 -20.26
C SER A 830 43.31 12.70 -20.94
N TYR A 831 43.39 14.01 -21.20
CA TYR A 831 42.26 14.83 -21.69
C TYR A 831 41.52 14.21 -22.88
N HIS A 832 42.25 13.84 -23.94
CA HIS A 832 41.61 13.28 -25.14
C HIS A 832 40.95 11.93 -24.88
N LYS A 833 41.49 11.09 -23.98
CA LYS A 833 40.89 9.81 -23.61
C LYS A 833 39.60 10.01 -22.82
N GLU A 834 39.58 10.98 -21.90
CA GLU A 834 38.38 11.31 -21.13
C GLU A 834 37.28 11.89 -22.04
N VAL A 835 37.63 12.79 -22.96
CA VAL A 835 36.68 13.34 -23.93
C VAL A 835 36.15 12.26 -24.86
N ASP A 836 37.01 11.34 -25.32
CA ASP A 836 36.60 10.23 -26.17
C ASP A 836 35.56 9.33 -25.48
N TRP A 837 35.78 9.02 -24.20
CA TRP A 837 34.81 8.31 -23.36
C TRP A 837 33.49 9.09 -23.22
N PHE A 838 33.56 10.41 -23.00
CA PHE A 838 32.36 11.25 -22.86
C PHE A 838 31.54 11.26 -24.14
N LEU A 839 32.20 11.35 -25.31
CA LEU A 839 31.53 11.30 -26.61
C LEU A 839 30.86 9.94 -26.85
N ASP A 840 31.51 8.84 -26.50
CA ASP A 840 30.90 7.50 -26.60
C ASP A 840 29.72 7.34 -25.63
N TYR A 841 29.83 7.88 -24.42
CA TYR A 841 28.75 7.89 -23.44
C TYR A 841 27.51 8.62 -23.99
N VAL A 842 27.66 9.86 -24.49
CA VAL A 842 26.50 10.61 -25.01
C VAL A 842 25.89 9.99 -26.27
N ILE A 843 26.70 9.32 -27.10
CA ILE A 843 26.23 8.56 -28.27
C ILE A 843 25.37 7.38 -27.83
N ASP A 844 25.82 6.61 -26.84
CA ASP A 844 25.10 5.42 -26.39
C ASP A 844 23.83 5.72 -25.60
N CYS A 845 23.75 6.89 -24.95
CA CYS A 845 22.59 7.34 -24.20
C CYS A 845 21.42 7.79 -25.07
N LEU A 846 21.68 8.31 -26.28
CA LEU A 846 20.64 8.91 -27.11
C LEU A 846 19.84 7.85 -27.86
N ARG A 847 18.86 7.22 -27.19
CA ARG A 847 18.07 6.10 -27.77
C ARG A 847 16.58 6.37 -27.87
N THR A 848 16.02 7.21 -27.01
CA THR A 848 14.59 7.53 -26.99
C THR A 848 14.33 9.05 -27.10
N SER A 849 13.08 9.42 -27.36
CA SER A 849 12.66 10.82 -27.36
C SER A 849 12.84 11.50 -25.99
N ALA A 850 12.73 10.74 -24.89
CA ALA A 850 13.00 11.24 -23.54
C ALA A 850 14.48 11.60 -23.36
N ASP A 851 15.41 10.81 -23.91
CA ASP A 851 16.84 11.12 -23.87
C ASP A 851 17.16 12.38 -24.70
N MET A 852 16.52 12.52 -25.86
CA MET A 852 16.63 13.70 -26.71
C MET A 852 16.16 14.96 -25.99
N GLU A 853 15.08 14.86 -25.21
CA GLU A 853 14.55 15.97 -24.42
C GLU A 853 15.51 16.39 -23.30
N ILE A 854 16.19 15.44 -22.65
CA ILE A 854 17.26 15.73 -21.67
C ILE A 854 18.38 16.52 -22.34
N PHE A 855 18.84 16.08 -23.52
CA PHE A 855 19.92 16.74 -24.26
C PHE A 855 19.52 18.17 -24.67
N ARG A 856 18.26 18.37 -25.03
CA ARG A 856 17.66 19.68 -25.32
C ARG A 856 17.65 20.59 -24.09
N ILE A 857 17.12 20.13 -22.96
CA ILE A 857 16.98 20.95 -21.75
C ILE A 857 18.35 21.37 -21.18
N LYS A 858 19.37 20.53 -21.35
CA LYS A 858 20.72 20.79 -20.82
C LYS A 858 21.69 21.41 -21.82
N ASN A 859 21.23 21.78 -23.01
CA ASN A 859 22.04 22.40 -24.07
C ASN A 859 23.30 21.58 -24.42
N ILE A 860 23.16 20.26 -24.54
CA ILE A 860 24.30 19.37 -24.81
C ILE A 860 24.81 19.55 -26.24
N PHE A 861 23.90 19.69 -27.22
CA PHE A 861 24.27 19.84 -28.63
C PHE A 861 25.06 21.12 -28.87
N GLU A 862 24.62 22.26 -28.34
CA GLU A 862 25.29 23.55 -28.47
C GLU A 862 26.71 23.50 -27.89
N GLY A 863 26.85 22.82 -26.74
CA GLY A 863 28.17 22.58 -26.13
C GLY A 863 29.09 21.75 -27.01
N LEU A 864 28.59 20.69 -27.65
CA LEU A 864 29.35 19.82 -28.54
C LEU A 864 29.67 20.49 -29.89
N LEU A 865 28.75 21.27 -30.46
CA LEU A 865 28.98 22.06 -31.67
C LEU A 865 30.06 23.12 -31.43
N SER A 866 30.05 23.78 -30.27
CA SER A 866 31.12 24.68 -29.86
C SER A 866 32.45 23.94 -29.66
N TYR A 867 32.43 22.76 -29.03
CA TYR A 867 33.64 21.96 -28.86
C TYR A 867 34.23 21.49 -30.20
N TYR A 868 33.40 21.13 -31.18
CA TYR A 868 33.84 20.76 -32.53
C TYR A 868 34.70 21.85 -33.19
N GLU A 869 34.44 23.13 -32.90
CA GLU A 869 35.19 24.26 -33.44
C GLU A 869 36.52 24.49 -32.73
N SER A 870 36.67 23.97 -31.52
CA SER A 870 37.89 24.11 -30.74
C SER A 870 39.07 23.44 -31.46
N PRO A 871 40.26 24.07 -31.46
CA PRO A 871 41.48 23.43 -31.95
C PRO A 871 41.84 22.16 -31.16
N SER A 872 41.34 22.04 -29.92
CA SER A 872 41.54 20.86 -29.06
C SER A 872 40.68 19.66 -29.46
N CYS A 873 39.74 19.81 -30.40
CA CYS A 873 38.89 18.71 -30.84
C CYS A 873 39.59 17.84 -31.89
N ALA A 874 39.95 16.61 -31.50
CA ALA A 874 40.54 15.61 -32.37
C ALA A 874 39.59 15.19 -33.51
N ILE A 875 40.16 14.74 -34.63
CA ILE A 875 39.43 14.29 -35.83
C ILE A 875 38.38 13.21 -35.48
N THR A 876 38.75 12.24 -34.66
CA THR A 876 37.86 11.15 -34.21
C THR A 876 36.68 11.69 -33.38
N GLY A 877 36.92 12.64 -32.48
CA GLY A 877 35.86 13.27 -31.69
C GLY A 877 34.89 14.07 -32.57
N LYS A 878 35.44 14.70 -33.61
CA LYS A 878 34.73 15.41 -34.67
C LYS A 878 33.78 14.49 -35.46
N GLU A 879 34.19 13.27 -35.78
CA GLU A 879 33.34 12.24 -36.41
C GLU A 879 32.26 11.71 -35.45
N LYS A 880 32.61 11.47 -34.18
CA LYS A 880 31.67 11.05 -33.13
C LYS A 880 30.55 12.08 -32.92
N ILE A 881 30.87 13.38 -32.94
CA ILE A 881 29.86 14.45 -32.85
C ILE A 881 28.90 14.41 -34.05
N LEU A 882 29.41 14.21 -35.27
CA LEU A 882 28.54 14.07 -36.45
C LEU A 882 27.65 12.83 -36.34
N ARG A 883 28.20 11.70 -35.90
CA ARG A 883 27.42 10.47 -35.64
C ARG A 883 26.33 10.68 -34.59
N LEU A 884 26.60 11.44 -33.53
CA LEU A 884 25.60 11.81 -32.53
C LEU A 884 24.46 12.64 -33.14
N LEU A 885 24.77 13.55 -34.06
CA LEU A 885 23.75 14.37 -34.75
C LEU A 885 22.89 13.53 -35.69
N PHE A 886 23.48 12.56 -36.40
CA PHE A 886 22.73 11.58 -37.19
C PHE A 886 21.80 10.75 -36.30
N ARG A 887 22.28 10.31 -35.13
CA ARG A 887 21.46 9.58 -34.15
C ARG A 887 20.33 10.45 -33.62
N ALA A 888 20.60 11.70 -33.27
CA ALA A 888 19.58 12.66 -32.85
C ALA A 888 18.48 12.86 -33.90
N ALA A 889 18.83 12.86 -35.19
CA ALA A 889 17.87 12.92 -36.28
C ALA A 889 17.00 11.65 -36.38
N ALA A 890 17.53 10.48 -36.00
CA ALA A 890 16.80 9.22 -35.98
C ALA A 890 15.80 9.11 -34.81
N VAL A 891 16.08 9.75 -33.67
CA VAL A 891 15.20 9.72 -32.48
C VAL A 891 14.16 10.84 -32.43
N GLY A 892 13.91 11.50 -33.57
CA GLY A 892 12.93 12.59 -33.67
C GLY A 892 13.42 13.96 -33.19
N GLY A 893 14.74 14.15 -33.03
CA GLY A 893 15.35 15.40 -32.56
C GLY A 893 15.52 16.50 -33.63
N SER A 894 15.24 16.19 -34.89
CA SER A 894 15.55 17.06 -36.04
C SER A 894 14.97 18.47 -35.98
N THR A 895 13.69 18.61 -35.64
CA THR A 895 13.04 19.92 -35.50
C THR A 895 13.72 20.78 -34.43
N THR A 896 14.15 20.16 -33.33
CA THR A 896 14.87 20.83 -32.24
C THR A 896 16.26 21.28 -32.67
N LEU A 897 16.99 20.42 -33.39
CA LEU A 897 18.31 20.75 -33.91
C LEU A 897 18.26 21.96 -34.87
N ILE A 898 17.22 22.05 -35.70
CA ILE A 898 17.02 23.18 -36.62
C ILE A 898 16.65 24.46 -35.87
N THR A 899 15.58 24.40 -35.07
CA THR A 899 14.95 25.62 -34.51
C THR A 899 15.66 26.20 -33.30
N ARG A 900 16.29 25.35 -32.45
CA ARG A 900 16.92 25.78 -31.19
C ARG A 900 18.43 25.71 -31.21
N CYS A 901 18.99 24.64 -31.77
CA CYS A 901 20.44 24.45 -31.81
C CYS A 901 21.12 25.13 -33.01
N GLY A 902 20.34 25.63 -33.98
CA GLY A 902 20.86 26.37 -35.14
C GLY A 902 21.73 25.52 -36.07
N ILE A 903 21.46 24.21 -36.18
CA ILE A 903 22.36 23.28 -36.88
C ILE A 903 22.60 23.64 -38.35
N VAL A 904 21.59 24.17 -39.05
CA VAL A 904 21.71 24.54 -40.47
C VAL A 904 22.69 25.70 -40.65
N SER A 905 22.60 26.73 -39.81
CA SER A 905 23.53 27.86 -39.81
C SER A 905 24.94 27.43 -39.43
N TRP A 906 25.06 26.49 -38.48
CA TRP A 906 26.34 25.91 -38.11
C TRP A 906 26.97 25.13 -39.27
N ILE A 907 26.20 24.31 -39.99
CA ILE A 907 26.67 23.60 -41.19
C ILE A 907 27.09 24.59 -42.28
N GLN A 908 26.31 25.65 -42.54
CA GLN A 908 26.69 26.72 -43.49
C GLN A 908 28.07 27.31 -43.17
N MET A 909 28.30 27.66 -41.91
CA MET A 909 29.59 28.16 -41.45
C MET A 909 30.71 27.14 -41.65
N ARG A 910 30.47 25.84 -41.39
CA ARG A 910 31.48 24.79 -41.59
C ARG A 910 31.82 24.57 -43.06
N LEU A 911 30.83 24.59 -43.95
CA LEU A 911 31.05 24.48 -45.39
C LEU A 911 31.81 25.70 -45.94
N ALA A 912 31.52 26.90 -45.43
CA ALA A 912 32.25 28.13 -45.79
C ALA A 912 33.72 28.12 -45.33
N ASN A 913 34.01 27.45 -44.20
CA ASN A 913 35.36 27.29 -43.67
C ASN A 913 36.15 26.10 -44.27
N ALA A 914 35.65 25.50 -45.35
CA ALA A 914 36.30 24.39 -46.08
C ALA A 914 36.64 23.16 -45.20
N ASP A 915 35.72 22.72 -44.34
CA ASP A 915 35.87 21.44 -43.62
C ASP A 915 35.93 20.26 -44.62
N TYR A 916 36.87 19.34 -44.43
CA TYR A 916 37.10 18.18 -45.31
C TYR A 916 35.92 17.20 -45.33
N ARG A 917 34.95 17.34 -44.41
CA ARG A 917 33.74 16.49 -44.30
C ARG A 917 32.52 17.08 -45.01
N HIS A 918 32.75 17.71 -46.15
CA HIS A 918 31.72 18.39 -46.93
C HIS A 918 30.51 17.49 -47.25
N GLU A 919 30.76 16.26 -47.69
CA GLU A 919 29.71 15.30 -48.03
C GLU A 919 28.89 14.88 -46.81
N MET A 920 29.55 14.54 -45.69
CA MET A 920 28.87 14.10 -44.46
C MET A 920 28.03 15.22 -43.84
N LEU A 921 28.51 16.46 -43.86
CA LEU A 921 27.78 17.64 -43.40
C LEU A 921 26.56 17.94 -44.28
N THR A 922 26.70 17.77 -45.60
CA THR A 922 25.60 17.95 -46.56
C THR A 922 24.54 16.87 -46.38
N SER A 923 24.94 15.61 -46.23
CA SER A 923 24.05 14.48 -45.94
C SER A 923 23.32 14.64 -44.61
N LEU A 924 24.01 15.17 -43.57
CA LEU A 924 23.39 15.48 -42.29
C LEU A 924 22.32 16.56 -42.42
N ALA A 925 22.61 17.64 -43.16
CA ALA A 925 21.64 18.71 -43.39
C ALA A 925 20.37 18.21 -44.09
N ILE A 926 20.53 17.36 -45.12
CA ILE A 926 19.40 16.76 -45.84
C ILE A 926 18.60 15.86 -44.90
N ARG A 927 19.25 14.94 -44.18
CA ARG A 927 18.56 14.01 -43.27
C ARG A 927 17.80 14.75 -42.15
N VAL A 928 18.44 15.73 -41.52
CA VAL A 928 17.80 16.51 -40.45
C VAL A 928 16.58 17.27 -40.97
N TYR A 929 16.62 17.81 -42.18
CA TYR A 929 15.44 18.46 -42.76
C TYR A 929 14.34 17.48 -43.16
N ASP A 930 14.71 16.34 -43.74
CA ASP A 930 13.73 15.33 -44.15
C ASP A 930 13.01 14.67 -42.98
N THR A 931 13.68 14.48 -41.85
CA THR A 931 13.05 13.94 -40.63
C THR A 931 12.51 15.01 -39.69
N SER A 932 12.54 16.29 -40.09
CA SER A 932 11.92 17.40 -39.34
C SER A 932 10.45 17.61 -39.70
N ASP A 933 9.75 18.29 -38.80
CA ASP A 933 8.41 18.84 -39.07
C ASP A 933 8.53 20.03 -40.03
N LYS A 934 8.32 19.76 -41.32
CA LYS A 934 8.52 20.71 -42.42
C LYS A 934 7.58 21.93 -42.32
N GLU A 935 6.38 21.76 -41.78
CA GLU A 935 5.43 22.86 -41.58
C GLU A 935 5.95 23.82 -40.52
N LYS A 936 6.31 23.29 -39.34
CA LYS A 936 6.84 24.07 -38.23
C LYS A 936 8.17 24.75 -38.54
N VAL A 937 9.06 24.06 -39.26
CA VAL A 937 10.34 24.64 -39.72
C VAL A 937 10.11 25.71 -40.79
N GLY A 938 9.13 25.51 -41.67
CA GLY A 938 8.75 26.48 -42.70
C GLY A 938 8.22 27.78 -42.10
N GLU A 939 7.32 27.69 -41.12
CA GLU A 939 6.81 28.85 -40.36
C GLU A 939 7.93 29.57 -39.61
N TRP A 940 8.77 28.83 -38.86
CA TRP A 940 9.84 29.42 -38.07
C TRP A 940 10.92 30.12 -38.93
N SER A 941 11.27 29.54 -40.07
CA SER A 941 12.32 30.05 -40.95
C SER A 941 11.82 30.94 -42.10
N SER A 942 10.51 31.20 -42.19
CA SER A 942 9.88 31.88 -43.34
C SER A 942 10.28 31.25 -44.70
N GLY A 943 10.44 29.93 -44.74
CA GLY A 943 10.83 29.16 -45.93
C GLY A 943 12.31 29.23 -46.35
N ILE A 944 13.17 29.96 -45.62
CA ILE A 944 14.58 30.16 -45.98
C ILE A 944 15.38 28.84 -45.92
N ILE A 945 15.12 28.01 -44.91
CA ILE A 945 15.86 26.75 -44.69
C ILE A 945 15.62 25.74 -45.82
N GLY A 946 14.38 25.63 -46.30
CA GLY A 946 14.06 24.76 -47.43
C GLY A 946 14.80 25.16 -48.70
N GLY A 947 14.99 26.47 -48.93
CA GLY A 947 15.78 26.99 -50.05
C GLY A 947 17.27 26.66 -49.95
N ILE A 948 17.87 26.79 -48.76
CA ILE A 948 19.28 26.48 -48.51
C ILE A 948 19.56 24.99 -48.77
N ILE A 949 18.71 24.11 -48.26
CA ILE A 949 18.91 22.66 -48.37
C ILE A 949 18.69 22.18 -49.81
N ALA A 950 17.75 22.78 -50.54
CA ALA A 950 17.58 22.53 -51.97
C ALA A 950 18.81 22.98 -52.80
N GLN A 951 19.54 24.02 -52.37
CA GLN A 951 20.79 24.41 -53.02
C GLN A 951 21.89 23.37 -52.76
N TRP A 952 22.01 22.88 -51.53
CA TRP A 952 23.01 21.86 -51.16
C TRP A 952 22.75 20.49 -51.81
N ALA A 953 21.48 20.09 -51.91
CA ALA A 953 21.10 18.87 -52.62
C ALA A 953 21.43 18.94 -54.13
N LYS A 954 21.42 20.15 -54.73
CA LYS A 954 21.81 20.35 -56.14
C LYS A 954 23.32 20.39 -56.35
N SER A 955 24.09 20.93 -55.40
CA SER A 955 25.56 20.98 -55.50
C SER A 955 26.23 19.61 -55.28
N GLY A 956 25.63 18.72 -54.48
CA GLY A 956 26.13 17.35 -54.30
C GLY A 956 25.93 16.41 -55.50
N GLY A 957 25.13 16.80 -56.49
CA GLY A 957 24.86 16.00 -57.69
C GLY A 957 25.84 16.22 -58.86
N GLN A 958 26.85 17.10 -58.71
CA GLN A 958 27.85 17.38 -59.76
C GLN A 958 29.18 16.63 -59.61
N SER A 959 29.28 15.68 -58.67
CA SER A 959 30.45 14.80 -58.51
C SER A 959 30.05 13.33 -58.36
N ILE A 960 29.30 12.80 -59.35
CA ILE A 960 29.12 11.35 -59.55
C ILE A 960 29.97 10.92 -60.74
#